data_AF-A0A2C6CRE5-F1
#
_entry.id   AF-A0A2C6CRE5-F1
#
_cell.length_a   1.000
_cell.length_b   1.000
_cell.length_c   1.000
_cell.angle_alpha   90.00
_cell.angle_beta   90.00
_cell.angle_gamma   90.00
#
_symmetry.space_group_name_H-M   'P 1'
#
loop_
_entity.id
_entity.type
_entity.pdbx_description
1 polymer ?
#
loop_
_entity_poly.entity_id
_entity_poly.type
_entity_poly.pdbx_seq_one_letter_code
_entity_poly.pdbx_strand_id
1 'polypeptide(L)'
;MEKIDKVKDLRLFDNLYHNLEDQSDVSEETESRRIHGSLKKLAEDARFYEYCRKHTGNSRAINEVYFDAASIVDMLIGLQLVSINEELRDQEFRLSSWRVLAMAFRGWLGKINLLGPHYEEIIDRIQEDRRVFPLKEQFTYAKIRPLLLEATGLSALIKRNSNTGESNIDLNEMDDSAVPAFVVTYFLKGKGYWKNRLKQLNDKRIIEITKQIEYDAAGVIEMPLFEEIREQLDLRRSRLTQSNYVDAIALCILQQKLEKALEEKSPIPVFFSDTKNVDEIIEYLHDHYTNKNEAPPLHVYDGNSKQYMSVVRQSDYFVIHGISHELGKDEDHHTVEDFRKSLSELNAAFNVIPSQATPLELLEEIQQLSIQNFALGFIASWLSEKADVEFKELLTERDKGELQSEVDEYIEKLRDDLKKKSANVINKAKFIREIWRNLKPLGKSIRENSKHIDTDIIEEDVHIDFVRNELETRFGMSTHVCEEIEATLWELYTHARELQDLQEQPKDQKDDQQLNSKRKEFRRAIKRHTVGIVSNILLALFAKIDQKDKKRSLDNLAHGLGILWMLDQFGFIRKVLRSFLSTYPREGENEGQVHRFFSLLNIVAIIKQSDFPDLALAAEKVSELEEQIEKEQVSGKYQLLTGLTYVNFLLWDATLTMENDLQWYFPEAAEAVIPEHFGGQTYEWLITAKRYAADAISLIDERVKTTEKSNTHKLEYYQRKTDYLKNNEIFFIIYTAGKEELMSPRTRSLINSLGNAIRNRRIVQGFRFSDTLSRYHLRRALLFYLNGDKLKLRAQIGQAKDYCKMAKKPDLSLQQDALIARLNSEITELESLINDPIMSQESNREARLEKLYA
;
A
#
# COMPACT_ATOMS: atom_id res chain seq x y z
N MET A 1 12.06 -52.19 -29.35
CA MET A 1 10.85 -52.91 -28.89
C MET A 1 11.13 -54.00 -27.85
N GLU A 2 12.31 -54.65 -27.80
CA GLU A 2 12.65 -55.65 -26.76
C GLU A 2 13.15 -55.08 -25.41
N LYS A 3 13.13 -53.76 -25.19
CA LYS A 3 13.57 -53.12 -23.93
C LYS A 3 12.44 -52.66 -22.99
N ILE A 4 11.17 -52.89 -23.33
CA ILE A 4 10.00 -52.44 -22.54
C ILE A 4 9.46 -53.53 -21.59
N ASP A 5 9.88 -54.79 -21.72
CA ASP A 5 9.32 -55.90 -20.93
C ASP A 5 9.88 -56.07 -19.50
N LYS A 6 10.73 -55.14 -19.01
CA LYS A 6 11.34 -55.22 -17.67
C LYS A 6 10.76 -54.29 -16.60
N VAL A 7 9.74 -53.49 -16.91
CA VAL A 7 9.09 -52.57 -15.94
C VAL A 7 7.91 -53.24 -15.19
N LYS A 8 7.84 -54.58 -15.17
CA LYS A 8 6.68 -55.32 -14.64
C LYS A 8 6.65 -55.52 -13.12
N ASP A 9 7.58 -54.95 -12.36
CA ASP A 9 7.57 -54.99 -10.88
C ASP A 9 7.44 -53.58 -10.29
N LEU A 10 6.29 -52.93 -10.49
CA LEU A 10 6.01 -51.61 -9.91
C LEU A 10 5.66 -51.72 -8.42
N ARG A 11 6.68 -51.59 -7.57
CA ARG A 11 6.57 -51.33 -6.11
C ARG A 11 6.13 -49.89 -5.78
N LEU A 12 5.73 -49.10 -6.78
CA LEU A 12 5.02 -47.82 -6.60
C LEU A 12 3.70 -47.98 -5.82
N PHE A 13 3.21 -49.21 -5.72
CA PHE A 13 2.12 -49.58 -4.83
C PHE A 13 2.47 -49.42 -3.35
N ASP A 14 3.68 -49.66 -2.84
CA ASP A 14 3.92 -49.64 -1.38
C ASP A 14 3.72 -48.26 -0.75
N ASN A 15 3.94 -47.14 -1.47
CA ASN A 15 3.71 -45.79 -0.94
C ASN A 15 2.25 -45.29 -1.07
N LEU A 16 1.50 -45.79 -2.06
CA LEU A 16 0.05 -45.57 -2.13
C LEU A 16 -0.67 -46.51 -1.17
N TYR A 17 -0.22 -47.76 -1.04
CA TYR A 17 -0.78 -48.82 -0.20
C TYR A 17 -0.46 -48.62 1.29
N HIS A 18 0.73 -48.12 1.67
CA HIS A 18 0.98 -47.72 3.06
C HIS A 18 0.25 -46.43 3.47
N ASN A 19 -0.05 -45.52 2.53
CA ASN A 19 -1.01 -44.44 2.80
C ASN A 19 -2.47 -44.92 2.85
N LEU A 20 -2.78 -46.08 2.23
CA LEU A 20 -4.09 -46.75 2.30
C LEU A 20 -4.27 -47.57 3.59
N GLU A 21 -3.20 -48.12 4.18
CA GLU A 21 -3.27 -48.85 5.46
C GLU A 21 -3.35 -47.92 6.68
N ASP A 22 -2.76 -46.72 6.63
CA ASP A 22 -2.78 -45.75 7.74
C ASP A 22 -4.03 -44.83 7.76
N GLN A 23 -4.94 -44.98 6.79
CA GLN A 23 -6.20 -44.22 6.73
C GLN A 23 -7.41 -45.15 6.63
N SER A 24 -7.72 -45.84 7.72
CA SER A 24 -8.81 -46.82 7.82
C SER A 24 -10.25 -46.28 7.67
N ASP A 25 -10.47 -45.08 7.14
CA ASP A 25 -11.80 -44.45 7.05
C ASP A 25 -12.05 -43.57 5.79
N VAL A 26 -11.16 -43.56 4.79
CA VAL A 26 -11.44 -42.83 3.53
C VAL A 26 -12.22 -43.74 2.58
N SER A 27 -13.46 -43.37 2.26
CA SER A 27 -14.29 -44.16 1.34
C SER A 27 -13.65 -44.26 -0.06
N GLU A 28 -13.78 -45.41 -0.72
CA GLU A 28 -13.34 -45.62 -2.12
C GLU A 28 -13.84 -44.52 -3.07
N GLU A 29 -15.01 -43.95 -2.77
CA GLU A 29 -15.59 -42.84 -3.50
C GLU A 29 -14.79 -41.54 -3.37
N THR A 30 -14.23 -41.26 -2.20
CA THR A 30 -13.41 -40.05 -1.95
C THR A 30 -12.08 -40.14 -2.70
N GLU A 31 -11.45 -41.31 -2.70
CA GLU A 31 -10.19 -41.53 -3.40
C GLU A 31 -10.39 -41.53 -4.94
N SER A 32 -11.48 -42.14 -5.43
CA SER A 32 -11.88 -42.05 -6.84
C SER A 32 -12.02 -40.60 -7.31
N ARG A 33 -12.71 -39.76 -6.51
CA ARG A 33 -12.88 -38.33 -6.81
C ARG A 33 -11.55 -37.58 -6.83
N ARG A 34 -10.64 -37.90 -5.92
CA ARG A 34 -9.29 -37.28 -5.86
C ARG A 34 -8.44 -37.65 -7.07
N ILE A 35 -8.40 -38.92 -7.44
CA ILE A 35 -7.69 -39.41 -8.63
C ILE A 35 -8.27 -38.75 -9.88
N HIS A 36 -9.59 -38.79 -10.04
CA HIS A 36 -10.27 -38.17 -11.18
C HIS A 36 -9.99 -36.66 -11.28
N GLY A 37 -9.99 -35.93 -10.16
CA GLY A 37 -9.65 -34.51 -10.12
C GLY A 37 -8.21 -34.21 -10.56
N SER A 38 -7.25 -35.04 -10.14
CA SER A 38 -5.83 -34.88 -10.51
C SER A 38 -5.60 -35.10 -12.01
N LEU A 39 -6.28 -36.10 -12.59
CA LEU A 39 -6.22 -36.37 -14.04
C LEU A 39 -6.85 -35.27 -14.87
N LYS A 40 -8.01 -34.78 -14.43
CA LYS A 40 -8.71 -33.68 -15.10
C LYS A 40 -7.77 -32.49 -15.23
N LYS A 41 -7.06 -32.16 -14.15
CA LYS A 41 -6.09 -31.07 -14.14
C LYS A 41 -4.92 -31.31 -15.09
N LEU A 42 -4.37 -32.51 -15.12
CA LEU A 42 -3.28 -32.87 -16.04
C LEU A 42 -3.71 -32.77 -17.52
N ALA A 43 -4.92 -33.23 -17.84
CA ALA A 43 -5.50 -33.09 -19.18
C ALA A 43 -5.74 -31.62 -19.54
N GLU A 44 -6.24 -30.81 -18.61
CA GLU A 44 -6.39 -29.36 -18.77
C GLU A 44 -5.05 -28.66 -19.03
N ASP A 45 -3.97 -29.07 -18.35
CA ASP A 45 -2.62 -28.54 -18.55
C ASP A 45 -2.03 -28.93 -19.92
N ALA A 46 -2.20 -30.20 -20.33
CA ALA A 46 -1.79 -30.68 -21.64
C ALA A 46 -2.54 -29.94 -22.77
N ARG A 47 -3.84 -29.74 -22.59
CA ARG A 47 -4.69 -28.98 -23.51
C ARG A 47 -4.27 -27.52 -23.59
N PHE A 48 -4.02 -26.87 -22.46
CA PHE A 48 -3.59 -25.48 -22.42
C PHE A 48 -2.22 -25.30 -23.10
N TYR A 49 -1.29 -26.24 -22.89
CA TYR A 49 -0.02 -26.26 -23.61
C TYR A 49 -0.21 -26.29 -25.14
N GLU A 50 -1.09 -27.16 -25.63
CA GLU A 50 -1.46 -27.23 -27.06
C GLU A 50 -2.14 -25.96 -27.57
N TYR A 51 -3.00 -25.34 -26.75
CA TYR A 51 -3.62 -24.05 -27.07
C TYR A 51 -2.56 -22.97 -27.28
N CYS A 52 -1.63 -22.80 -26.32
CA CYS A 52 -0.56 -21.82 -26.41
C CYS A 52 0.30 -22.00 -27.67
N ARG A 53 0.64 -23.24 -28.01
CA ARG A 53 1.42 -23.58 -29.21
C ARG A 53 0.70 -23.17 -30.50
N LYS A 54 -0.62 -23.37 -30.56
CA LYS A 54 -1.44 -23.02 -31.73
C LYS A 54 -1.70 -21.52 -31.83
N HIS A 55 -1.85 -20.83 -30.70
CA HIS A 55 -2.23 -19.42 -30.62
C HIS A 55 -1.30 -18.50 -31.42
N THR A 56 0.01 -18.72 -31.32
CA THR A 56 1.04 -17.88 -31.96
C THR A 56 1.29 -18.23 -33.43
N GLY A 57 0.78 -19.37 -33.92
CA GLY A 57 1.07 -19.89 -35.26
C GLY A 57 2.55 -20.27 -35.48
N ASN A 58 3.39 -20.21 -34.44
CA ASN A 58 4.81 -20.50 -34.51
C ASN A 58 5.14 -21.67 -33.58
N SER A 59 5.53 -22.80 -34.17
CA SER A 59 5.88 -24.03 -33.42
C SER A 59 7.05 -23.86 -32.45
N ARG A 60 7.81 -22.75 -32.55
CA ARG A 60 8.94 -22.40 -31.67
C ARG A 60 8.64 -21.24 -30.72
N ALA A 61 7.47 -20.62 -30.77
CA ALA A 61 7.15 -19.53 -29.84
C ALA A 61 6.90 -20.11 -28.44
N ILE A 62 7.81 -19.80 -27.52
CA ILE A 62 7.77 -20.22 -26.12
C ILE A 62 6.93 -19.21 -25.36
N ASN A 63 6.11 -19.68 -24.42
CA ASN A 63 5.32 -18.84 -23.53
C ASN A 63 6.20 -17.89 -22.71
N GLU A 64 5.65 -16.73 -22.35
CA GLU A 64 6.33 -15.88 -21.36
C GLU A 64 6.08 -16.44 -19.97
N VAL A 65 7.09 -17.09 -19.39
CA VAL A 65 6.99 -17.72 -18.07
C VAL A 65 7.26 -16.68 -16.99
N TYR A 66 6.35 -16.56 -16.01
CA TYR A 66 6.47 -15.67 -14.85
C TYR A 66 6.43 -16.45 -13.54
N PHE A 67 7.34 -16.12 -12.62
CA PHE A 67 7.40 -16.71 -11.28
C PHE A 67 7.13 -15.64 -10.23
N ASP A 68 6.64 -16.05 -9.07
CA ASP A 68 6.49 -15.16 -7.92
C ASP A 68 7.83 -14.93 -7.19
N ALA A 69 7.84 -13.98 -6.26
CA ALA A 69 9.04 -13.66 -5.50
C ALA A 69 9.52 -14.86 -4.65
N ALA A 70 8.60 -15.64 -4.09
CA ALA A 70 8.93 -16.78 -3.24
C ALA A 70 9.67 -17.88 -4.02
N SER A 71 9.19 -18.25 -5.21
CA SER A 71 9.83 -19.27 -6.06
C SER A 71 11.24 -18.89 -6.48
N ILE A 72 11.49 -17.60 -6.75
CA ILE A 72 12.85 -17.13 -7.06
C ILE A 72 13.74 -17.18 -5.83
N VAL A 73 13.22 -16.78 -4.67
CA VAL A 73 13.95 -16.88 -3.39
C VAL A 73 14.31 -18.34 -3.11
N ASP A 74 13.38 -19.27 -3.29
CA ASP A 74 13.60 -20.71 -3.10
C ASP A 74 14.65 -21.26 -4.06
N MET A 75 14.64 -20.81 -5.32
CA MET A 75 15.67 -21.17 -6.28
C MET A 75 17.06 -20.61 -5.93
N LEU A 76 17.14 -19.40 -5.35
CA LEU A 76 18.40 -18.78 -4.94
C LEU A 76 18.99 -19.41 -3.67
N ILE A 77 18.15 -19.75 -2.69
CA ILE A 77 18.59 -20.40 -1.45
C ILE A 77 18.87 -21.89 -1.69
N GLY A 78 18.06 -22.52 -2.55
CA GLY A 78 18.16 -23.93 -2.90
C GLY A 78 17.93 -24.85 -1.71
N LEU A 79 18.65 -25.97 -1.67
CA LEU A 79 18.45 -27.04 -0.68
C LEU A 79 18.75 -26.66 0.78
N GLN A 80 19.22 -25.43 1.06
CA GLN A 80 19.29 -24.93 2.44
C GLN A 80 17.90 -24.83 3.08
N LEU A 81 16.85 -24.56 2.28
CA LEU A 81 15.49 -24.48 2.81
C LEU A 81 15.00 -25.81 3.36
N VAL A 82 15.35 -26.93 2.73
CA VAL A 82 14.91 -28.25 3.18
C VAL A 82 15.80 -28.84 4.27
N SER A 83 16.79 -28.09 4.78
CA SER A 83 17.65 -28.52 5.87
C SER A 83 17.57 -27.58 7.08
N ILE A 84 17.22 -28.11 8.26
CA ILE A 84 17.24 -27.36 9.53
C ILE A 84 18.19 -28.09 10.47
N ASN A 85 19.15 -27.37 11.07
CA ASN A 85 20.13 -27.96 12.01
C ASN A 85 20.85 -29.21 11.46
N GLU A 86 21.14 -29.23 10.16
CA GLU A 86 21.80 -30.35 9.48
C GLU A 86 20.93 -31.62 9.31
N GLU A 87 19.62 -31.55 9.58
CA GLU A 87 18.63 -32.60 9.27
C GLU A 87 17.87 -32.31 7.98
N LEU A 88 17.56 -33.34 7.19
CA LEU A 88 16.80 -33.23 5.93
C LEU A 88 15.29 -33.37 6.17
N ARG A 89 14.53 -32.37 5.75
CA ARG A 89 13.06 -32.42 5.69
C ARG A 89 12.63 -33.10 4.38
N ASP A 90 12.67 -34.43 4.36
CA ASP A 90 12.45 -35.24 3.14
C ASP A 90 11.10 -34.93 2.46
N GLN A 91 10.02 -34.73 3.24
CA GLN A 91 8.71 -34.36 2.68
C GLN A 91 8.73 -33.03 1.91
N GLU A 92 9.44 -32.02 2.41
CA GLU A 92 9.55 -30.73 1.73
C GLU A 92 10.42 -30.81 0.48
N PHE A 93 11.46 -31.65 0.54
CA PHE A 93 12.35 -31.92 -0.59
C PHE A 93 11.64 -32.62 -1.76
N ARG A 94 10.60 -33.41 -1.48
CA ARG A 94 9.79 -34.14 -2.49
C ARG A 94 8.61 -33.34 -3.06
N LEU A 95 8.43 -32.07 -2.68
CA LEU A 95 7.38 -31.23 -3.26
C LEU A 95 7.58 -31.05 -4.77
N SER A 96 6.48 -31.08 -5.53
CA SER A 96 6.49 -30.95 -6.99
C SER A 96 7.11 -29.64 -7.48
N SER A 97 7.00 -28.57 -6.68
CA SER A 97 7.58 -27.27 -6.98
C SER A 97 9.11 -27.33 -7.14
N TRP A 98 9.81 -28.14 -6.35
CA TRP A 98 11.28 -28.30 -6.47
C TRP A 98 11.71 -28.85 -7.83
N ARG A 99 10.90 -29.71 -8.44
CA ARG A 99 11.13 -30.21 -9.81
C ARG A 99 11.06 -29.07 -10.81
N VAL A 100 10.06 -28.20 -10.70
CA VAL A 100 9.91 -27.01 -11.56
C VAL A 100 11.09 -26.05 -11.36
N LEU A 101 11.47 -25.77 -10.11
CA LEU A 101 12.61 -24.89 -9.82
C LEU A 101 13.93 -25.44 -10.37
N ALA A 102 14.14 -26.76 -10.31
CA ALA A 102 15.31 -27.40 -10.90
C ALA A 102 15.33 -27.28 -12.43
N MET A 103 14.17 -27.48 -13.09
CA MET A 103 14.02 -27.27 -14.54
C MET A 103 14.28 -25.80 -14.93
N ALA A 104 13.75 -24.85 -14.15
CA ALA A 104 13.98 -23.42 -14.32
C ALA A 104 15.47 -23.09 -14.19
N PHE A 105 16.13 -23.54 -13.13
CA PHE A 105 17.56 -23.32 -12.88
C PHE A 105 18.46 -23.91 -13.98
N ARG A 106 18.03 -25.02 -14.60
CA ARG A 106 18.70 -25.63 -15.75
C ARG A 106 18.47 -24.88 -17.07
N GLY A 107 17.44 -24.02 -17.14
CA GLY A 107 17.03 -23.32 -18.35
C GLY A 107 16.13 -24.15 -19.28
N TRP A 108 15.47 -25.20 -18.75
CA TRP A 108 14.49 -25.98 -19.50
C TRP A 108 13.19 -25.21 -19.72
N LEU A 109 12.88 -24.21 -18.90
CA LEU A 109 11.72 -23.34 -19.10
C LEU A 109 12.04 -22.06 -19.89
N GLY A 110 13.26 -21.95 -20.44
CA GLY A 110 13.74 -20.73 -21.08
C GLY A 110 13.98 -19.60 -20.08
N LYS A 111 13.70 -18.36 -20.50
CA LYS A 111 13.84 -17.17 -19.66
C LYS A 111 12.66 -17.08 -18.69
N ILE A 112 12.97 -16.94 -17.39
CA ILE A 112 12.00 -16.68 -16.34
C ILE A 112 11.88 -15.17 -16.14
N ASN A 113 10.64 -14.67 -16.24
CA ASN A 113 10.32 -13.28 -16.01
C ASN A 113 9.74 -13.08 -14.60
N LEU A 114 9.86 -11.84 -14.12
CA LEU A 114 9.25 -11.39 -12.88
C LEU A 114 8.25 -10.30 -13.20
N LEU A 115 7.13 -10.30 -12.49
CA LEU A 115 6.21 -9.17 -12.52
C LEU A 115 6.83 -8.05 -11.67
N GLY A 116 6.58 -6.78 -12.04
CA GLY A 116 7.20 -5.61 -11.39
C GLY A 116 7.16 -5.64 -9.85
N PRO A 117 6.00 -5.89 -9.21
CA PRO A 117 5.91 -5.97 -7.75
C PRO A 117 6.76 -7.10 -7.13
N HIS A 118 6.85 -8.26 -7.78
CA HIS A 118 7.67 -9.39 -7.29
C HIS A 118 9.16 -9.14 -7.49
N TYR A 119 9.54 -8.43 -8.55
CA TYR A 119 10.89 -7.96 -8.76
C TYR A 119 11.35 -7.04 -7.62
N GLU A 120 10.51 -6.08 -7.23
CA GLU A 120 10.76 -5.19 -6.08
C GLU A 120 10.91 -5.97 -4.77
N GLU A 121 10.04 -6.95 -4.53
CA GLU A 121 10.09 -7.78 -3.33
C GLU A 121 11.40 -8.57 -3.23
N ILE A 122 11.90 -9.13 -4.33
CA ILE A 122 13.18 -9.85 -4.34
C ILE A 122 14.34 -8.90 -4.02
N ILE A 123 14.34 -7.69 -4.59
CA ILE A 123 15.38 -6.69 -4.31
C ILE A 123 15.38 -6.32 -2.82
N ASP A 124 14.20 -6.02 -2.27
CA ASP A 124 14.02 -5.72 -0.85
C ASP A 124 14.63 -6.84 0.01
N ARG A 125 14.29 -8.10 -0.28
CA ARG A 125 14.81 -9.24 0.49
C ARG A 125 16.34 -9.39 0.36
N ILE A 126 16.90 -9.24 -0.83
CA ILE A 126 18.36 -9.34 -1.05
C ILE A 126 19.12 -8.23 -0.30
N GLN A 127 18.54 -7.03 -0.20
CA GLN A 127 19.16 -5.87 0.46
C GLN A 127 19.01 -5.91 1.98
N GLU A 128 17.85 -6.29 2.49
CA GLU A 128 17.47 -6.08 3.89
C GLU A 128 17.44 -7.38 4.72
N ASP A 129 17.05 -8.51 4.12
CA ASP A 129 16.89 -9.77 4.84
C ASP A 129 18.21 -10.54 4.91
N ARG A 130 19.07 -10.12 5.85
CA ARG A 130 20.35 -10.80 6.14
C ARG A 130 20.20 -12.21 6.69
N ARG A 131 18.99 -12.64 7.09
CA ARG A 131 18.77 -14.02 7.56
C ARG A 131 18.63 -14.95 6.36
N VAL A 132 17.83 -14.53 5.39
CA VAL A 132 17.58 -15.27 4.14
C VAL A 132 18.75 -15.13 3.16
N PHE A 133 19.29 -13.91 3.05
CA PHE A 133 20.42 -13.55 2.22
C PHE A 133 21.60 -13.09 3.09
N PRO A 134 22.25 -14.00 3.86
CA PRO A 134 23.41 -13.63 4.70
C PRO A 134 24.53 -13.06 3.85
N LEU A 135 25.52 -12.36 4.40
CA LEU A 135 26.64 -11.74 3.64
C LEU A 135 27.84 -12.67 3.39
N LYS A 136 27.92 -13.72 4.19
CA LYS A 136 28.93 -14.79 4.12
C LYS A 136 28.19 -16.11 4.15
N GLU A 137 28.79 -17.14 3.55
CA GLU A 137 28.29 -18.49 3.63
C GLU A 137 28.28 -18.94 5.10
N GLN A 138 27.08 -19.16 5.66
CA GLN A 138 26.89 -19.66 7.02
C GLN A 138 26.71 -21.19 7.06
N PHE A 139 26.44 -21.78 5.90
CA PHE A 139 26.02 -23.15 5.75
C PHE A 139 27.01 -23.92 4.89
N THR A 140 27.57 -25.02 5.41
CA THR A 140 28.52 -25.84 4.64
C THR A 140 27.78 -27.01 4.01
N TYR A 141 27.58 -26.96 2.69
CA TYR A 141 26.99 -28.05 1.91
C TYR A 141 27.67 -29.42 2.12
N ALA A 142 28.94 -29.44 2.54
CA ALA A 142 29.68 -30.65 2.85
C ALA A 142 28.98 -31.55 3.88
N LYS A 143 28.22 -30.98 4.83
CA LYS A 143 27.56 -31.75 5.89
C LYS A 143 26.23 -32.37 5.48
N ILE A 144 25.41 -31.66 4.71
CA ILE A 144 24.11 -32.19 4.24
C ILE A 144 24.20 -32.99 2.95
N ARG A 145 25.28 -32.83 2.19
CA ARG A 145 25.47 -33.51 0.91
C ARG A 145 25.36 -35.04 1.04
N PRO A 146 25.98 -35.71 2.02
CA PRO A 146 25.80 -37.16 2.20
C PRO A 146 24.34 -37.55 2.42
N LEU A 147 23.60 -36.77 3.23
CA LEU A 147 22.18 -37.01 3.52
C LEU A 147 21.31 -36.88 2.26
N LEU A 148 21.57 -35.88 1.42
CA LEU A 148 20.86 -35.70 0.15
C LEU A 148 21.16 -36.83 -0.86
N LEU A 149 22.42 -37.27 -0.94
CA LEU A 149 22.81 -38.39 -1.81
C LEU A 149 22.22 -39.71 -1.31
N GLU A 150 22.05 -39.87 0.00
CA GLU A 150 21.39 -41.03 0.61
C GLU A 150 19.88 -41.02 0.36
N ALA A 151 19.20 -39.89 0.58
CA ALA A 151 17.76 -39.73 0.36
C ALA A 151 17.33 -39.91 -1.11
N THR A 152 18.28 -39.78 -2.04
CA THR A 152 18.07 -40.00 -3.48
C THR A 152 18.55 -41.38 -3.95
N GLY A 153 19.09 -42.23 -3.08
CA GLY A 153 19.66 -43.52 -3.49
C GLY A 153 20.98 -43.44 -4.27
N LEU A 154 21.43 -42.23 -4.66
CA LEU A 154 22.68 -42.01 -5.39
C LEU A 154 23.90 -42.52 -4.62
N SER A 155 23.89 -42.43 -3.29
CA SER A 155 24.98 -42.89 -2.43
C SER A 155 25.29 -44.38 -2.62
N ALA A 156 24.25 -45.23 -2.75
CA ALA A 156 24.40 -46.65 -2.96
C ALA A 156 24.97 -46.99 -4.34
N LEU A 157 24.47 -46.30 -5.38
CA LEU A 157 24.95 -46.44 -6.76
C LEU A 157 26.41 -46.02 -6.92
N ILE A 158 26.78 -44.88 -6.32
CA ILE A 158 28.17 -44.38 -6.34
C ILE A 158 29.11 -45.39 -5.66
N LYS A 159 28.74 -45.92 -4.48
CA LYS A 159 29.53 -46.92 -3.75
C LYS A 159 29.68 -48.23 -4.54
N ARG A 160 28.64 -48.68 -5.24
CA ARG A 160 28.67 -49.91 -6.04
C ARG A 160 29.63 -49.78 -7.23
N ASN A 161 29.55 -48.67 -7.97
CA ASN A 161 30.39 -48.46 -9.15
C ASN A 161 31.85 -48.15 -8.83
N SER A 162 32.11 -47.47 -7.71
CA SER A 162 33.49 -47.31 -7.22
C SER A 162 34.14 -48.63 -6.81
N ASN A 163 33.35 -49.65 -6.42
CA ASN A 163 33.84 -51.00 -6.14
C ASN A 163 33.99 -51.87 -7.39
N THR A 164 33.21 -51.65 -8.45
CA THR A 164 33.32 -52.40 -9.73
C THR A 164 34.33 -51.81 -10.71
N GLY A 165 34.77 -50.56 -10.49
CA GLY A 165 35.68 -49.84 -11.38
C GLY A 165 35.01 -49.33 -12.67
N GLU A 166 33.69 -49.42 -12.76
CA GLU A 166 32.91 -48.92 -13.90
C GLU A 166 32.71 -47.41 -13.79
N SER A 167 33.00 -46.69 -14.88
CA SER A 167 32.90 -45.23 -14.92
C SER A 167 31.51 -44.70 -15.20
N ASN A 168 30.54 -45.58 -15.52
CA ASN A 168 29.18 -45.21 -15.88
C ASN A 168 28.21 -45.65 -14.79
N ILE A 169 27.43 -44.71 -14.29
CA ILE A 169 26.34 -44.99 -13.36
C ILE A 169 25.11 -45.39 -14.18
N ASP A 170 24.65 -46.64 -14.07
CA ASP A 170 23.40 -47.07 -14.71
C ASP A 170 22.20 -46.51 -13.92
N LEU A 171 21.82 -45.28 -14.27
CA LEU A 171 20.71 -44.56 -13.64
C LEU A 171 19.34 -45.12 -14.05
N ASN A 172 19.28 -46.06 -14.99
CA ASN A 172 18.03 -46.76 -15.33
C ASN A 172 17.55 -47.67 -14.19
N GLU A 173 18.40 -47.96 -13.19
CA GLU A 173 18.01 -48.66 -11.96
C GLU A 173 17.30 -47.74 -10.94
N MET A 174 17.18 -46.43 -11.21
CA MET A 174 16.62 -45.43 -10.29
C MET A 174 15.17 -45.06 -10.62
N ASP A 175 14.22 -46.00 -10.48
CA ASP A 175 12.78 -45.76 -10.75
C ASP A 175 12.24 -44.49 -10.04
N ASP A 176 11.98 -44.55 -8.74
CA ASP A 176 11.34 -43.45 -7.97
C ASP A 176 12.30 -42.34 -7.55
N SER A 177 13.60 -42.55 -7.78
CA SER A 177 14.65 -41.65 -7.29
C SER A 177 15.17 -40.70 -8.36
N ALA A 178 14.78 -40.86 -9.63
CA ALA A 178 15.24 -40.03 -10.74
C ALA A 178 14.92 -38.53 -10.56
N VAL A 179 13.70 -38.19 -10.12
CA VAL A 179 13.32 -36.79 -9.88
C VAL A 179 14.05 -36.18 -8.69
N PRO A 180 14.07 -36.80 -7.50
CA PRO A 180 14.91 -36.35 -6.40
C PRO A 180 16.40 -36.22 -6.79
N ALA A 181 16.94 -37.17 -7.55
CA ALA A 181 18.32 -37.12 -8.06
C ALA A 181 18.54 -35.94 -9.02
N PHE A 182 17.59 -35.67 -9.93
CA PHE A 182 17.61 -34.50 -10.81
C PHE A 182 17.64 -33.19 -10.01
N VAL A 183 16.75 -33.04 -9.02
CA VAL A 183 16.70 -31.86 -8.14
C VAL A 183 18.04 -31.67 -7.42
N VAL A 184 18.56 -32.74 -6.80
CA VAL A 184 19.85 -32.71 -6.10
C VAL A 184 21.00 -32.34 -7.03
N THR A 185 21.02 -32.89 -8.24
CA THR A 185 22.06 -32.60 -9.23
C THR A 185 22.18 -31.10 -9.46
N TYR A 186 21.07 -30.42 -9.71
CA TYR A 186 21.12 -28.99 -10.07
C TYR A 186 21.27 -28.05 -8.89
N PHE A 187 20.68 -28.37 -7.74
CA PHE A 187 20.84 -27.51 -6.56
C PHE A 187 22.19 -27.69 -5.85
N LEU A 188 22.85 -28.84 -6.04
CA LEU A 188 24.26 -29.03 -5.65
C LEU A 188 25.23 -28.50 -6.73
N LYS A 189 24.83 -28.49 -8.01
CA LYS A 189 25.64 -27.96 -9.13
C LYS A 189 25.65 -26.44 -9.10
N GLY A 190 26.74 -25.90 -8.54
CA GLY A 190 26.93 -24.47 -8.28
C GLY A 190 27.64 -24.19 -6.96
N LYS A 191 27.82 -25.23 -6.11
CA LYS A 191 28.62 -25.24 -4.86
C LYS A 191 28.37 -24.06 -3.90
N GLY A 192 27.27 -23.33 -4.01
CA GLY A 192 27.24 -21.96 -3.54
C GLY A 192 25.97 -21.58 -2.84
N TYR A 193 26.14 -21.08 -1.63
CA TYR A 193 25.59 -19.81 -1.18
C TYR A 193 24.94 -18.93 -2.29
N TRP A 194 23.81 -18.30 -1.95
CA TRP A 194 22.88 -17.64 -2.89
C TRP A 194 23.52 -16.68 -3.92
N LYS A 195 24.64 -16.02 -3.57
CA LYS A 195 25.36 -15.11 -4.49
C LYS A 195 25.84 -15.81 -5.76
N ASN A 196 26.38 -17.02 -5.62
CA ASN A 196 26.89 -17.80 -6.75
C ASN A 196 25.74 -18.21 -7.69
N ARG A 197 24.61 -18.62 -7.11
CA ARG A 197 23.41 -19.00 -7.87
C ARG A 197 22.84 -17.82 -8.65
N LEU A 198 22.76 -16.65 -8.02
CA LEU A 198 22.29 -15.44 -8.66
C LEU A 198 23.16 -15.07 -9.87
N LYS A 199 24.49 -15.07 -9.70
CA LYS A 199 25.44 -14.82 -10.80
C LYS A 199 25.23 -15.84 -11.92
N GLN A 200 25.18 -17.13 -11.61
CA GLN A 200 24.98 -18.19 -12.59
C GLN A 200 23.68 -18.04 -13.38
N LEU A 201 22.57 -17.74 -12.70
CA LEU A 201 21.27 -17.53 -13.34
C LEU A 201 21.29 -16.31 -14.29
N ASN A 202 22.00 -15.25 -13.90
CA ASN A 202 22.14 -14.06 -14.72
C ASN A 202 23.10 -14.27 -15.90
N ASP A 203 24.25 -14.92 -15.70
CA ASP A 203 25.22 -15.25 -16.75
C ASP A 203 24.58 -16.13 -17.84
N LYS A 204 23.71 -17.07 -17.43
CA LYS A 204 22.91 -17.92 -18.34
C LYS A 204 21.66 -17.22 -18.90
N ARG A 205 21.38 -15.97 -18.51
CA ARG A 205 20.18 -15.21 -18.88
C ARG A 205 18.86 -15.91 -18.55
N ILE A 206 18.85 -16.73 -17.51
CA ILE A 206 17.64 -17.40 -17.02
C ILE A 206 16.78 -16.39 -16.27
N ILE A 207 17.38 -15.55 -15.42
CA ILE A 207 16.71 -14.44 -14.72
C ILE A 207 17.53 -13.18 -14.90
N GLU A 208 16.85 -12.05 -15.11
CA GLU A 208 17.49 -10.72 -15.16
C GLU A 208 16.95 -9.85 -14.02
N ILE A 209 17.62 -9.83 -12.86
CA ILE A 209 17.24 -8.96 -11.70
C ILE A 209 17.80 -7.53 -11.86
N THR A 210 18.09 -7.09 -13.09
CA THR A 210 18.72 -5.77 -13.36
C THR A 210 17.85 -4.84 -14.19
N LYS A 211 16.78 -5.35 -14.82
CA LYS A 211 15.86 -4.56 -15.62
C LYS A 211 14.76 -3.99 -14.74
N GLN A 212 14.71 -2.68 -14.65
CA GLN A 212 13.59 -1.97 -14.04
C GLN A 212 12.37 -2.17 -14.93
N ILE A 213 11.37 -2.87 -14.42
CA ILE A 213 10.08 -2.99 -15.09
C ILE A 213 9.25 -1.80 -14.61
N GLU A 214 9.15 -0.77 -15.44
CA GLU A 214 8.20 0.31 -15.19
C GLU A 214 6.78 -0.25 -15.38
N TYR A 215 5.93 -0.05 -14.38
CA TYR A 215 4.52 -0.36 -14.46
C TYR A 215 3.71 0.75 -13.79
N ASP A 216 2.52 1.02 -14.31
CA ASP A 216 1.60 2.01 -13.75
C ASP A 216 0.89 1.41 -12.53
N ALA A 217 1.56 1.51 -11.37
CA ALA A 217 1.00 1.01 -10.12
C ALA A 217 -0.36 1.66 -9.80
N ALA A 218 -0.54 2.95 -10.08
CA ALA A 218 -1.77 3.65 -9.74
C ALA A 218 -2.93 3.19 -10.61
N GLY A 219 -2.74 3.12 -11.93
CA GLY A 219 -3.74 2.59 -12.85
C GLY A 219 -4.13 1.14 -12.53
N VAL A 220 -3.18 0.31 -12.10
CA VAL A 220 -3.46 -1.09 -11.68
C VAL A 220 -4.29 -1.13 -10.40
N ILE A 221 -3.95 -0.31 -9.42
CA ILE A 221 -4.59 -0.28 -8.11
C ILE A 221 -6.04 0.24 -8.20
N GLU A 222 -6.33 1.10 -9.18
CA GLU A 222 -7.68 1.62 -9.46
C GLU A 222 -8.59 0.61 -10.19
N MET A 223 -8.04 -0.51 -10.68
CA MET A 223 -8.83 -1.54 -11.35
C MET A 223 -9.82 -2.20 -10.37
N PRO A 224 -11.10 -2.38 -10.74
CA PRO A 224 -12.06 -3.13 -9.91
C PRO A 224 -11.56 -4.55 -9.57
N LEU A 225 -10.85 -5.18 -10.52
CA LEU A 225 -10.23 -6.49 -10.35
C LEU A 225 -9.21 -6.51 -9.20
N PHE A 226 -8.47 -5.42 -8.99
CA PHE A 226 -7.47 -5.34 -7.93
C PHE A 226 -8.13 -5.45 -6.54
N GLU A 227 -9.21 -4.70 -6.30
CA GLU A 227 -9.94 -4.77 -5.03
C GLU A 227 -10.45 -6.19 -4.79
N GLU A 228 -11.03 -6.80 -5.82
CA GLU A 228 -11.60 -8.14 -5.74
C GLU A 228 -10.53 -9.20 -5.41
N ILE A 229 -9.43 -9.25 -6.17
CA ILE A 229 -8.32 -10.18 -5.92
C ILE A 229 -7.77 -10.00 -4.51
N ARG A 230 -7.51 -8.75 -4.12
CA ARG A 230 -6.92 -8.43 -2.83
C ARG A 230 -7.79 -8.84 -1.66
N GLU A 231 -9.10 -8.68 -1.77
CA GLU A 231 -10.02 -9.13 -0.73
C GLU A 231 -10.08 -10.64 -0.60
N GLN A 232 -10.08 -11.36 -1.72
CA GLN A 232 -10.04 -12.81 -1.71
C GLN A 232 -8.73 -13.35 -1.12
N LEU A 233 -7.62 -12.66 -1.38
CA LEU A 233 -6.33 -12.90 -0.72
C LEU A 233 -6.40 -12.64 0.79
N ASP A 234 -6.94 -11.50 1.21
CA ASP A 234 -7.05 -11.13 2.63
C ASP A 234 -7.94 -12.09 3.42
N LEU A 235 -8.98 -12.66 2.79
CA LEU A 235 -9.85 -13.67 3.40
C LEU A 235 -9.11 -14.99 3.65
N ARG A 236 -8.34 -15.46 2.67
CA ARG A 236 -7.61 -16.74 2.74
C ARG A 236 -6.29 -16.64 3.52
N ARG A 237 -5.64 -15.47 3.50
CA ARG A 237 -4.31 -15.19 4.08
C ARG A 237 -4.33 -14.00 5.04
N SER A 238 -5.15 -14.06 6.08
CA SER A 238 -5.40 -12.95 7.01
C SER A 238 -4.16 -12.36 7.71
N ARG A 239 -3.06 -13.12 7.83
CA ARG A 239 -1.82 -12.71 8.50
C ARG A 239 -0.79 -12.04 7.58
N LEU A 240 -0.95 -12.15 6.26
CA LEU A 240 0.06 -11.73 5.25
C LEU A 240 -0.43 -10.55 4.41
N THR A 241 -1.03 -9.53 5.05
CA THR A 241 -1.69 -8.42 4.35
C THR A 241 -0.78 -7.62 3.41
N GLN A 242 0.53 -7.67 3.61
CA GLN A 242 1.51 -6.99 2.73
C GLN A 242 1.80 -7.82 1.47
N SER A 243 2.09 -9.12 1.61
CA SER A 243 2.28 -10.02 0.45
C SER A 243 1.00 -10.11 -0.39
N ASN A 244 -0.17 -10.12 0.25
CA ASN A 244 -1.45 -10.09 -0.46
C ASN A 244 -1.63 -8.84 -1.34
N TYR A 245 -1.06 -7.70 -0.94
CA TYR A 245 -1.12 -6.47 -1.74
C TYR A 245 -0.24 -6.59 -2.99
N VAL A 246 0.99 -7.07 -2.82
CA VAL A 246 1.96 -7.28 -3.91
C VAL A 246 1.42 -8.29 -4.91
N ASP A 247 0.88 -9.42 -4.43
CA ASP A 247 0.28 -10.46 -5.28
C ASP A 247 -0.92 -9.94 -6.06
N ALA A 248 -1.78 -9.11 -5.45
CA ALA A 248 -2.92 -8.52 -6.16
C ALA A 248 -2.49 -7.60 -7.31
N ILE A 249 -1.48 -6.74 -7.10
CA ILE A 249 -0.95 -5.90 -8.18
C ILE A 249 -0.33 -6.77 -9.27
N ALA A 250 0.46 -7.77 -8.88
CA ALA A 250 1.12 -8.67 -9.82
C ALA A 250 0.10 -9.39 -10.72
N LEU A 251 -0.96 -9.95 -10.14
CA LEU A 251 -2.02 -10.61 -10.90
C LEU A 251 -2.78 -9.65 -11.82
N CYS A 252 -3.01 -8.40 -11.43
CA CYS A 252 -3.59 -7.41 -12.34
C CYS A 252 -2.66 -7.03 -13.50
N ILE A 253 -1.34 -6.94 -13.27
CA ILE A 253 -0.36 -6.74 -14.35
C ILE A 253 -0.33 -7.94 -15.29
N LEU A 254 -0.43 -9.16 -14.75
CA LEU A 254 -0.54 -10.38 -15.54
C LEU A 254 -1.79 -10.34 -16.44
N GLN A 255 -2.92 -9.86 -15.93
CA GLN A 255 -4.14 -9.66 -16.72
C GLN A 255 -3.91 -8.68 -17.88
N GLN A 256 -3.32 -7.51 -17.63
CA GLN A 256 -3.02 -6.53 -18.70
C GLN A 256 -2.09 -7.12 -19.77
N LYS A 257 -1.10 -7.91 -19.36
CA LYS A 257 -0.21 -8.62 -20.29
C LYS A 257 -0.95 -9.68 -21.10
N LEU A 258 -1.88 -10.40 -20.49
CA LEU A 258 -2.70 -11.40 -21.16
C LEU A 258 -3.60 -10.76 -22.22
N GLU A 259 -4.30 -9.68 -21.87
CA GLU A 259 -5.15 -8.94 -22.80
C GLU A 259 -4.35 -8.48 -24.02
N LYS A 260 -3.20 -7.86 -23.79
CA LYS A 260 -2.28 -7.44 -24.86
C LYS A 260 -1.82 -8.62 -25.72
N ALA A 261 -1.47 -9.75 -25.10
CA ALA A 261 -1.02 -10.92 -25.85
C ALA A 261 -2.11 -11.51 -26.75
N LEU A 262 -3.35 -11.53 -26.27
CA LEU A 262 -4.51 -11.98 -27.05
C LEU A 262 -4.80 -11.04 -28.23
N GLU A 263 -4.68 -9.73 -28.04
CA GLU A 263 -4.84 -8.72 -29.09
C GLU A 263 -3.74 -8.81 -30.16
N GLU A 264 -2.49 -8.92 -29.74
CA GLU A 264 -1.31 -8.91 -30.61
C GLU A 264 -0.98 -10.31 -31.19
N LYS A 265 -1.67 -11.36 -30.75
CA LYS A 265 -1.32 -12.77 -31.01
C LYS A 265 0.12 -13.12 -30.63
N SER A 266 0.61 -12.50 -29.55
CA SER A 266 1.94 -12.77 -29.00
C SER A 266 1.92 -14.00 -28.09
N PRO A 267 3.08 -14.49 -27.62
CA PRO A 267 3.11 -15.58 -26.65
C PRO A 267 2.27 -15.27 -25.41
N ILE A 268 1.50 -16.27 -24.95
CA ILE A 268 0.63 -16.13 -23.78
C ILE A 268 1.51 -16.06 -22.53
N PRO A 269 1.30 -15.07 -21.63
CA PRO A 269 1.99 -15.04 -20.35
C PRO A 269 1.41 -16.12 -19.44
N VAL A 270 2.29 -16.93 -18.84
CA VAL A 270 1.91 -18.02 -17.94
C VAL A 270 2.61 -17.84 -16.61
N PHE A 271 1.85 -17.88 -15.52
CA PHE A 271 2.34 -17.62 -14.18
C PHE A 271 2.37 -18.91 -13.35
N PHE A 272 3.53 -19.22 -12.77
CA PHE A 272 3.69 -20.38 -11.90
C PHE A 272 3.24 -20.07 -10.48
N SER A 273 2.31 -20.88 -9.95
CA SER A 273 1.97 -20.88 -8.53
C SER A 273 1.48 -22.27 -8.12
N ASP A 274 2.15 -22.87 -7.13
CA ASP A 274 1.67 -24.07 -6.44
C ASP A 274 1.03 -23.73 -5.08
N THR A 275 0.67 -22.46 -4.86
CA THR A 275 0.02 -22.04 -3.62
C THR A 275 -1.49 -22.22 -3.70
N LYS A 276 -2.03 -23.08 -2.82
CA LYS A 276 -3.48 -23.34 -2.70
C LYS A 276 -4.32 -22.06 -2.68
N ASN A 277 -3.83 -21.03 -1.98
CA ASN A 277 -4.54 -19.76 -1.85
C ASN A 277 -4.71 -19.02 -3.18
N VAL A 278 -3.75 -19.10 -4.09
CA VAL A 278 -3.87 -18.47 -5.42
C VAL A 278 -4.84 -19.27 -6.27
N ASP A 279 -4.74 -20.60 -6.27
CA ASP A 279 -5.66 -21.46 -7.03
C ASP A 279 -7.13 -21.20 -6.65
N GLU A 280 -7.44 -21.16 -5.35
CA GLU A 280 -8.79 -20.88 -4.85
C GLU A 280 -9.30 -19.48 -5.24
N ILE A 281 -8.41 -18.54 -5.59
CA ILE A 281 -8.79 -17.20 -6.07
C ILE A 281 -9.09 -17.25 -7.56
N ILE A 282 -8.27 -17.96 -8.33
CA ILE A 282 -8.50 -18.14 -9.77
C ILE A 282 -9.82 -18.87 -10.01
N GLU A 283 -10.10 -19.91 -9.23
CA GLU A 283 -11.40 -20.61 -9.25
C GLU A 283 -12.56 -19.66 -8.90
N TYR A 284 -12.41 -18.86 -7.84
CA TYR A 284 -13.42 -17.86 -7.48
C TYR A 284 -13.68 -16.86 -8.63
N LEU A 285 -12.63 -16.34 -9.26
CA LEU A 285 -12.76 -15.41 -10.39
C LEU A 285 -13.42 -16.09 -11.60
N HIS A 286 -13.08 -17.34 -11.87
CA HIS A 286 -13.71 -18.13 -12.92
C HIS A 286 -15.23 -18.21 -12.73
N ASP A 287 -15.65 -18.68 -11.56
CA ASP A 287 -17.07 -18.88 -11.23
C ASP A 287 -17.81 -17.54 -11.19
N HIS A 288 -17.20 -16.51 -10.57
CA HIS A 288 -17.84 -15.22 -10.38
C HIS A 288 -18.21 -14.53 -11.71
N TYR A 289 -17.30 -14.54 -12.68
CA TYR A 289 -17.52 -13.89 -13.98
C TYR A 289 -18.33 -14.78 -14.93
N THR A 290 -18.13 -16.09 -14.92
CA THR A 290 -18.93 -17.01 -15.73
C THR A 290 -20.41 -16.94 -15.35
N ASN A 291 -20.73 -16.83 -14.05
CA ASN A 291 -22.11 -16.65 -13.57
C ASN A 291 -22.73 -15.30 -14.01
N LYS A 292 -21.91 -14.30 -14.34
CA LYS A 292 -22.36 -13.02 -14.92
C LYS A 292 -22.42 -13.03 -16.45
N ASN A 293 -22.09 -14.15 -17.10
CA ASN A 293 -21.88 -14.25 -18.55
C ASN A 293 -20.77 -13.32 -19.06
N GLU A 294 -19.74 -13.08 -18.24
CA GLU A 294 -18.57 -12.28 -18.58
C GLU A 294 -17.34 -13.19 -18.76
N ALA A 295 -16.33 -12.73 -19.50
CA ALA A 295 -15.08 -13.46 -19.63
C ALA A 295 -14.31 -13.41 -18.29
N PRO A 296 -13.94 -14.56 -17.69
CA PRO A 296 -13.22 -14.56 -16.44
C PRO A 296 -11.80 -13.99 -16.62
N PRO A 297 -11.35 -13.11 -15.71
CA PRO A 297 -9.99 -12.58 -15.76
C PRO A 297 -8.97 -13.71 -15.52
N LEU A 298 -7.76 -13.55 -16.06
CA LEU A 298 -6.65 -14.51 -16.01
C LEU A 298 -6.96 -15.83 -16.72
N HIS A 299 -7.90 -15.81 -17.67
CA HIS A 299 -8.25 -16.98 -18.47
C HIS A 299 -8.20 -16.69 -19.97
N VAL A 300 -7.96 -17.73 -20.75
CA VAL A 300 -8.12 -17.74 -22.21
C VAL A 300 -9.32 -18.58 -22.60
N TYR A 301 -10.03 -18.19 -23.65
CA TYR A 301 -11.12 -18.98 -24.21
C TYR A 301 -10.61 -19.91 -25.31
N ASP A 302 -10.83 -21.21 -25.16
CA ASP A 302 -10.62 -22.18 -26.24
C ASP A 302 -11.94 -22.44 -26.96
N GLY A 303 -12.05 -21.92 -28.18
CA GLY A 303 -13.23 -22.08 -29.04
C GLY A 303 -13.53 -23.54 -29.40
N ASN A 304 -12.56 -24.45 -29.30
CA ASN A 304 -12.79 -25.87 -29.59
C ASN A 304 -13.50 -26.58 -28.43
N SER A 305 -13.11 -26.34 -27.17
CA SER A 305 -13.86 -26.84 -25.99
C SER A 305 -15.11 -26.04 -25.71
N LYS A 306 -15.10 -24.77 -26.09
CA LYS A 306 -15.97 -23.76 -25.49
C LYS A 306 -15.74 -23.60 -23.99
N GLN A 307 -14.49 -23.71 -23.52
CA GLN A 307 -14.13 -23.58 -22.10
C GLN A 307 -13.08 -22.50 -21.90
N TYR A 308 -13.11 -21.86 -20.72
CA TYR A 308 -12.08 -20.96 -20.25
C TYR A 308 -10.98 -21.74 -19.51
N MET A 309 -9.73 -21.37 -19.75
CA MET A 309 -8.54 -22.02 -19.19
C MET A 309 -7.64 -20.97 -18.51
N SER A 310 -7.28 -21.18 -17.25
CA SER A 310 -6.43 -20.25 -16.48
C SER A 310 -5.03 -20.08 -17.09
N VAL A 311 -4.44 -18.89 -16.97
CA VAL A 311 -3.00 -18.67 -17.27
C VAL A 311 -2.11 -18.79 -16.04
N VAL A 312 -2.70 -18.94 -14.85
CA VAL A 312 -2.01 -19.38 -13.64
C VAL A 312 -1.98 -20.90 -13.62
N ARG A 313 -0.78 -21.47 -13.56
CA ARG A 313 -0.52 -22.90 -13.76
C ARG A 313 0.32 -23.49 -12.63
N GLN A 314 0.13 -24.79 -12.42
CA GLN A 314 0.84 -25.57 -11.42
C GLN A 314 1.99 -26.38 -12.03
N SER A 315 2.69 -27.10 -11.17
CA SER A 315 3.83 -27.96 -11.49
C SER A 315 3.72 -28.80 -12.77
N ASP A 316 2.59 -29.47 -13.01
CA ASP A 316 2.48 -30.44 -14.11
C ASP A 316 2.55 -29.78 -15.50
N TYR A 317 1.91 -28.62 -15.66
CA TYR A 317 2.07 -27.79 -16.86
C TYR A 317 3.54 -27.46 -17.15
N PHE A 318 4.31 -27.03 -16.14
CA PHE A 318 5.70 -26.62 -16.34
C PHE A 318 6.63 -27.80 -16.65
N VAL A 319 6.29 -28.99 -16.19
CA VAL A 319 6.98 -30.23 -16.57
C VAL A 319 6.77 -30.55 -18.03
N ILE A 320 5.50 -30.50 -18.50
CA ILE A 320 5.16 -30.69 -19.91
C ILE A 320 5.90 -29.65 -20.77
N HIS A 321 5.83 -28.39 -20.36
CA HIS A 321 6.50 -27.29 -21.06
C HIS A 321 8.02 -27.46 -21.12
N GLY A 322 8.66 -27.77 -19.98
CA GLY A 322 10.11 -27.90 -19.88
C GLY A 322 10.67 -29.06 -20.70
N ILE A 323 10.02 -30.23 -20.62
CA ILE A 323 10.40 -31.41 -21.43
C ILE A 323 10.22 -31.09 -22.92
N SER A 324 9.08 -30.51 -23.31
CA SER A 324 8.86 -30.19 -24.72
C SER A 324 9.84 -29.14 -25.25
N HIS A 325 10.22 -28.17 -24.43
CA HIS A 325 11.19 -27.14 -24.82
C HIS A 325 12.60 -27.73 -24.95
N GLU A 326 13.00 -28.64 -24.05
CA GLU A 326 14.30 -29.32 -24.16
C GLU A 326 14.34 -30.24 -25.38
N LEU A 327 13.31 -31.05 -25.59
CA LEU A 327 13.18 -31.89 -26.79
C LEU A 327 13.17 -31.07 -28.08
N GLY A 328 12.62 -29.85 -28.05
CA GLY A 328 12.63 -28.94 -29.21
C GLY A 328 14.02 -28.38 -29.57
N LYS A 329 15.03 -28.56 -28.72
CA LYS A 329 16.42 -28.16 -29.00
C LYS A 329 17.21 -29.25 -29.73
N ASP A 330 16.89 -30.51 -29.49
CA ASP A 330 17.49 -31.65 -30.18
C ASP A 330 16.75 -31.92 -31.50
N GLU A 331 17.47 -32.25 -32.57
CA GLU A 331 16.87 -32.55 -33.89
C GLU A 331 16.23 -33.95 -33.95
N ASP A 332 16.15 -34.69 -32.83
CA ASP A 332 15.59 -36.03 -32.79
C ASP A 332 14.05 -36.00 -32.84
N HIS A 333 13.53 -36.00 -34.06
CA HIS A 333 12.11 -35.90 -34.36
C HIS A 333 11.27 -37.05 -33.79
N HIS A 334 11.86 -38.23 -33.50
CA HIS A 334 11.09 -39.38 -33.05
C HIS A 334 10.62 -39.25 -31.60
N THR A 335 11.49 -38.83 -30.67
CA THR A 335 11.14 -38.67 -29.25
C THR A 335 10.13 -37.53 -29.03
N VAL A 336 10.23 -36.47 -29.83
CA VAL A 336 9.27 -35.36 -29.84
C VAL A 336 7.88 -35.83 -30.29
N GLU A 337 7.81 -36.68 -31.31
CA GLU A 337 6.54 -37.14 -31.87
C GLU A 337 5.88 -38.20 -30.98
N ASP A 338 6.67 -39.07 -30.34
CA ASP A 338 6.18 -40.01 -29.33
C ASP A 338 5.58 -39.26 -28.12
N PHE A 339 6.27 -38.22 -27.63
CA PHE A 339 5.74 -37.37 -26.56
C PHE A 339 4.43 -36.69 -26.95
N ARG A 340 4.34 -36.14 -28.16
CA ARG A 340 3.12 -35.52 -28.69
C ARG A 340 1.98 -36.51 -28.85
N LYS A 341 2.29 -37.73 -29.30
CA LYS A 341 1.32 -38.81 -29.41
C LYS A 341 0.75 -39.15 -28.03
N SER A 342 1.60 -39.34 -27.02
CA SER A 342 1.15 -39.58 -25.64
C SER A 342 0.30 -38.43 -25.09
N LEU A 343 0.68 -37.16 -25.35
CA LEU A 343 -0.14 -36.00 -24.99
C LEU A 343 -1.53 -36.00 -25.67
N SER A 344 -1.58 -36.39 -26.95
CA SER A 344 -2.83 -36.48 -27.71
C SER A 344 -3.70 -37.64 -27.23
N GLU A 345 -3.10 -38.79 -26.92
CA GLU A 345 -3.78 -39.98 -26.40
C GLU A 345 -4.38 -39.71 -25.03
N LEU A 346 -3.64 -39.03 -24.13
CA LEU A 346 -4.17 -38.62 -22.82
C LEU A 346 -5.36 -37.67 -22.96
N ASN A 347 -5.29 -36.68 -23.86
CA ASN A 347 -6.41 -35.78 -24.15
C ASN A 347 -7.62 -36.53 -24.73
N ALA A 348 -7.40 -37.55 -25.55
CA ALA A 348 -8.48 -38.36 -26.14
C ALA A 348 -9.13 -39.27 -25.09
N ALA A 349 -8.33 -39.97 -24.29
CA ALA A 349 -8.81 -40.89 -23.26
C ALA A 349 -9.68 -40.19 -22.21
N PHE A 350 -9.32 -38.97 -21.79
CA PHE A 350 -10.11 -38.23 -20.80
C PHE A 350 -11.55 -37.91 -21.26
N ASN A 351 -11.79 -37.79 -22.58
CA ASN A 351 -13.14 -37.59 -23.12
C ASN A 351 -13.99 -38.87 -23.14
N VAL A 352 -13.38 -40.04 -22.90
CA VAL A 352 -14.00 -41.37 -23.04
C VAL A 352 -14.23 -42.03 -21.69
N ILE A 353 -13.48 -41.66 -20.63
CA ILE A 353 -13.60 -42.26 -19.30
C ILE A 353 -15.01 -42.00 -18.71
N PRO A 354 -15.83 -43.05 -18.48
CA PRO A 354 -17.15 -42.90 -17.89
C PRO A 354 -17.06 -42.38 -16.45
N SER A 355 -18.01 -41.53 -16.04
CA SER A 355 -18.11 -41.01 -14.67
C SER A 355 -18.34 -42.07 -13.58
N GLN A 356 -18.42 -43.35 -13.96
CA GLN A 356 -18.72 -44.50 -13.11
C GLN A 356 -17.61 -45.56 -13.10
N ALA A 357 -16.44 -45.30 -13.72
CA ALA A 357 -15.31 -46.23 -13.69
C ALA A 357 -14.85 -46.48 -12.24
N THR A 358 -14.48 -47.72 -11.93
CA THR A 358 -13.94 -48.06 -10.60
C THR A 358 -12.55 -47.44 -10.42
N PRO A 359 -12.10 -47.15 -9.18
CA PRO A 359 -10.76 -46.60 -8.93
C PRO A 359 -9.65 -47.43 -9.58
N LEU A 360 -9.80 -48.76 -9.61
CA LEU A 360 -8.84 -49.70 -10.16
C LEU A 360 -8.77 -49.64 -11.69
N GLU A 361 -9.93 -49.59 -12.38
CA GLU A 361 -9.99 -49.43 -13.84
C GLU A 361 -9.41 -48.08 -14.28
N LEU A 362 -9.74 -47.01 -13.55
CA LEU A 362 -9.11 -45.70 -13.71
C LEU A 362 -7.59 -45.83 -13.53
N LEU A 363 -7.12 -46.43 -12.44
CA LEU A 363 -5.69 -46.59 -12.14
C LEU A 363 -4.91 -47.35 -13.22
N GLU A 364 -5.44 -48.46 -13.74
CA GLU A 364 -4.79 -49.26 -14.79
C GLU A 364 -4.70 -48.50 -16.13
N GLU A 365 -5.76 -47.80 -16.52
CA GLU A 365 -5.80 -47.00 -17.75
C GLU A 365 -4.89 -45.75 -17.62
N ILE A 366 -4.84 -45.14 -16.43
CA ILE A 366 -3.92 -44.03 -16.10
C ILE A 366 -2.46 -44.46 -16.11
N GLN A 367 -2.14 -45.64 -15.57
CA GLN A 367 -0.76 -46.15 -15.57
C GLN A 367 -0.20 -46.30 -16.98
N GLN A 368 -1.04 -46.67 -17.94
CA GLN A 368 -0.68 -46.76 -19.36
C GLN A 368 -0.55 -45.39 -20.03
N LEU A 369 -1.20 -44.34 -19.51
CA LEU A 369 -1.32 -43.03 -20.14
C LEU A 369 -0.52 -41.90 -19.46
N SER A 370 0.10 -42.14 -18.29
CA SER A 370 0.55 -41.02 -17.47
C SER A 370 1.76 -40.30 -18.07
N ILE A 371 1.55 -39.02 -18.43
CA ILE A 371 2.61 -38.04 -18.71
C ILE A 371 3.64 -38.00 -17.57
N GLN A 372 3.24 -38.34 -16.35
CA GLN A 372 4.16 -38.48 -15.21
C GLN A 372 5.15 -39.64 -15.42
N ASN A 373 4.71 -40.83 -15.83
CA ASN A 373 5.60 -41.95 -16.15
C ASN A 373 6.51 -41.63 -17.33
N PHE A 374 5.97 -40.96 -18.36
CA PHE A 374 6.80 -40.46 -19.47
C PHE A 374 7.83 -39.44 -18.97
N ALA A 375 7.44 -38.47 -18.14
CA ALA A 375 8.33 -37.44 -17.61
C ALA A 375 9.41 -38.03 -16.69
N LEU A 376 9.03 -39.00 -15.84
CA LEU A 376 9.96 -39.75 -14.99
C LEU A 376 10.95 -40.55 -15.85
N GLY A 377 10.46 -41.31 -16.83
CA GLY A 377 11.28 -42.07 -17.76
C GLY A 377 12.20 -41.18 -18.60
N PHE A 378 11.70 -40.03 -19.07
CA PHE A 378 12.50 -39.04 -19.80
C PHE A 378 13.60 -38.46 -18.91
N ILE A 379 13.29 -38.04 -17.68
CA ILE A 379 14.29 -37.51 -16.74
C ILE A 379 15.33 -38.57 -16.41
N ALA A 380 14.92 -39.82 -16.17
CA ALA A 380 15.84 -40.93 -15.90
C ALA A 380 16.76 -41.21 -17.09
N SER A 381 16.19 -41.33 -18.30
CA SER A 381 16.95 -41.53 -19.55
C SER A 381 17.92 -40.37 -19.79
N TRP A 382 17.44 -39.13 -19.65
CA TRP A 382 18.25 -37.94 -19.84
C TRP A 382 19.40 -37.87 -18.83
N LEU A 383 19.14 -38.18 -17.56
CA LEU A 383 20.18 -38.25 -16.53
C LEU A 383 21.25 -39.29 -16.89
N SER A 384 20.83 -40.48 -17.34
CA SER A 384 21.75 -41.56 -17.73
C SER A 384 22.68 -41.18 -18.89
N GLU A 385 22.16 -40.42 -19.87
CA GLU A 385 22.89 -40.09 -21.09
C GLU A 385 23.72 -38.80 -20.98
N LYS A 386 23.22 -37.80 -20.27
CA LYS A 386 23.75 -36.43 -20.32
C LYS A 386 24.31 -35.94 -18.98
N ALA A 387 23.90 -36.52 -17.84
CA ALA A 387 24.27 -36.01 -16.53
C ALA A 387 25.56 -36.62 -15.96
N ASP A 388 26.13 -37.68 -16.56
CA ASP A 388 27.35 -38.33 -16.03
C ASP A 388 28.54 -37.36 -15.87
N VAL A 389 28.75 -36.46 -16.84
CA VAL A 389 29.76 -35.39 -16.75
C VAL A 389 29.44 -34.44 -15.59
N GLU A 390 28.16 -34.08 -15.43
CA GLU A 390 27.70 -33.16 -14.39
C GLU A 390 27.82 -33.79 -12.99
N PHE A 391 27.55 -35.09 -12.85
CA PHE A 391 27.74 -35.86 -11.63
C PHE A 391 29.22 -36.00 -11.24
N LYS A 392 30.11 -36.24 -12.21
CA LYS A 392 31.56 -36.29 -11.97
C LYS A 392 32.10 -34.95 -11.48
N GLU A 393 31.58 -33.83 -11.99
CA GLU A 393 31.90 -32.49 -11.49
C GLU A 393 31.38 -32.23 -10.06
N LEU A 394 30.22 -32.76 -9.70
CA LEU A 394 29.72 -32.70 -8.32
C LEU A 394 30.66 -33.43 -7.36
N LEU A 395 31.21 -34.57 -7.77
CA LEU A 395 32.10 -35.43 -6.97
C LEU A 395 33.53 -34.87 -6.79
N THR A 396 33.96 -33.92 -7.61
CA THR A 396 35.32 -33.34 -7.54
C THR A 396 35.38 -32.04 -6.72
N GLU A 397 36.19 -32.01 -5.66
CA GLU A 397 36.46 -30.80 -4.87
C GLU A 397 37.37 -29.83 -5.64
N ARG A 398 36.79 -28.85 -6.36
CA ARG A 398 37.51 -27.64 -6.82
C ARG A 398 37.83 -26.68 -5.68
N ASP A 399 39.01 -26.06 -5.77
CA ASP A 399 39.51 -25.01 -4.88
C ASP A 399 38.59 -23.78 -4.82
N LYS A 400 38.34 -23.30 -3.60
CA LYS A 400 37.39 -22.21 -3.26
C LYS A 400 37.92 -20.79 -3.57
N GLY A 401 39.15 -20.64 -4.05
CA GLY A 401 39.89 -19.38 -3.99
C GLY A 401 39.59 -18.35 -5.08
N GLU A 402 39.26 -18.75 -6.31
CA GLU A 402 39.32 -17.83 -7.47
C GLU A 402 37.98 -17.22 -7.90
N LEU A 403 36.83 -17.80 -7.51
CA LEU A 403 35.50 -17.30 -7.93
C LEU A 403 34.85 -16.31 -6.96
N GLN A 404 35.31 -16.24 -5.71
CA GLN A 404 34.61 -15.51 -4.66
C GLN A 404 34.72 -13.99 -4.84
N SER A 405 35.89 -13.48 -5.27
CA SER A 405 36.10 -12.05 -5.51
C SER A 405 35.28 -11.52 -6.69
N GLU A 406 35.19 -12.28 -7.79
CA GLU A 406 34.37 -11.90 -8.96
C GLU A 406 32.87 -11.89 -8.62
N VAL A 407 32.42 -12.87 -7.83
CA VAL A 407 31.04 -12.92 -7.32
C VAL A 407 30.76 -11.74 -6.40
N ASP A 408 31.65 -11.45 -5.46
CA ASP A 408 31.45 -10.35 -4.52
C ASP A 408 31.46 -8.99 -5.24
N GLU A 409 32.34 -8.78 -6.23
CA GLU A 409 32.35 -7.59 -7.08
C GLU A 409 31.06 -7.46 -7.90
N TYR A 410 30.60 -8.56 -8.54
CA TYR A 410 29.33 -8.58 -9.25
C TYR A 410 28.16 -8.23 -8.34
N ILE A 411 28.14 -8.77 -7.12
CA ILE A 411 27.06 -8.54 -6.15
C ILE A 411 27.09 -7.13 -5.59
N GLU A 412 28.26 -6.56 -5.32
CA GLU A 412 28.34 -5.15 -4.89
C GLU A 412 27.93 -4.21 -6.02
N LYS A 413 28.37 -4.45 -7.25
CA LYS A 413 27.91 -3.69 -8.43
C LYS A 413 26.39 -3.82 -8.62
N LEU A 414 25.86 -5.03 -8.50
CA LEU A 414 24.41 -5.28 -8.56
C LEU A 414 23.70 -4.54 -7.43
N ARG A 415 24.22 -4.57 -6.19
CA ARG A 415 23.63 -3.85 -5.06
C ARG A 415 23.63 -2.35 -5.26
N ASP A 416 24.68 -1.78 -5.82
CA ASP A 416 24.76 -0.34 -6.08
C ASP A 416 23.85 0.08 -7.23
N ASP A 417 23.79 -0.70 -8.31
CA ASP A 417 22.83 -0.50 -9.40
C ASP A 417 21.39 -0.65 -8.91
N LEU A 418 21.13 -1.64 -8.06
CA LEU A 418 19.85 -1.85 -7.42
C LEU A 418 19.51 -0.68 -6.49
N LYS A 419 20.39 -0.25 -5.58
CA LYS A 419 20.16 0.92 -4.71
C LYS A 419 19.81 2.17 -5.52
N LYS A 420 20.54 2.44 -6.61
CA LYS A 420 20.30 3.60 -7.49
C LYS A 420 18.92 3.52 -8.18
N LYS A 421 18.52 2.34 -8.64
CA LYS A 421 17.22 2.13 -9.31
C LYS A 421 16.05 1.99 -8.34
N SER A 422 16.32 1.46 -7.16
CA SER A 422 15.30 1.07 -6.18
C SER A 422 14.93 2.19 -5.22
N ALA A 423 15.83 3.14 -4.96
CA ALA A 423 15.58 4.28 -4.08
C ALA A 423 14.29 5.04 -4.42
N ASN A 424 13.89 5.15 -5.70
CA ASN A 424 12.65 5.83 -6.05
C ASN A 424 11.39 4.95 -6.03
N VAL A 425 11.50 3.66 -6.35
CA VAL A 425 10.32 2.78 -6.47
C VAL A 425 10.01 2.06 -5.16
N ILE A 426 11.04 1.60 -4.46
CA ILE A 426 10.93 0.95 -3.15
C ILE A 426 10.41 1.95 -2.10
N ASN A 427 10.84 3.22 -2.17
CA ASN A 427 10.31 4.24 -1.28
C ASN A 427 8.81 4.47 -1.53
N LYS A 428 8.33 4.41 -2.78
CA LYS A 428 6.89 4.49 -3.09
C LYS A 428 6.13 3.28 -2.55
N ALA A 429 6.59 2.07 -2.83
CA ALA A 429 5.91 0.86 -2.39
C ALA A 429 5.95 0.70 -0.86
N LYS A 430 7.08 1.00 -0.20
CA LYS A 430 7.19 1.01 1.27
C LYS A 430 6.30 2.08 1.88
N PHE A 431 6.26 3.28 1.30
CA PHE A 431 5.35 4.34 1.72
C PHE A 431 3.88 3.90 1.60
N ILE A 432 3.45 3.33 0.47
CA ILE A 432 2.10 2.75 0.32
C ILE A 432 1.83 1.68 1.39
N ARG A 433 2.76 0.71 1.54
CA ARG A 433 2.65 -0.42 2.48
C ARG A 433 2.55 0.05 3.93
N GLU A 434 3.25 1.12 4.30
CA GLU A 434 3.33 1.63 5.66
C GLU A 434 2.15 2.57 5.98
N ILE A 435 1.73 3.43 5.05
CA ILE A 435 0.45 4.15 5.14
C ILE A 435 -0.71 3.16 5.32
N TRP A 436 -0.71 2.07 4.55
CA TRP A 436 -1.73 1.04 4.67
C TRP A 436 -1.80 0.42 6.07
N ARG A 437 -0.62 0.08 6.61
CA ARG A 437 -0.47 -0.50 7.94
C ARG A 437 -0.93 0.47 9.02
N ASN A 438 -0.67 1.76 8.82
CA ASN A 438 -0.96 2.86 9.75
C ASN A 438 -2.43 3.33 9.70
N LEU A 439 -3.15 3.02 8.62
CA LEU A 439 -4.57 3.30 8.45
C LEU A 439 -5.47 2.12 8.81
N LYS A 440 -4.94 0.90 8.96
CA LYS A 440 -5.70 -0.24 9.52
C LYS A 440 -6.38 0.07 10.88
N PRO A 441 -5.80 0.86 11.80
CA PRO A 441 -6.47 1.33 13.02
C PRO A 441 -7.58 2.36 12.80
N LEU A 442 -7.66 3.03 11.65
CA LEU A 442 -8.70 4.02 11.31
C LEU A 442 -10.09 3.40 11.43
N GLY A 443 -10.29 2.21 10.85
CA GLY A 443 -11.56 1.51 10.97
C GLY A 443 -11.88 1.09 12.42
N LYS A 444 -10.88 0.93 13.30
CA LYS A 444 -11.12 0.65 14.73
C LYS A 444 -11.53 1.92 15.47
N SER A 445 -10.90 3.05 15.20
CA SER A 445 -11.12 4.27 15.97
C SER A 445 -12.25 5.17 15.42
N ILE A 446 -12.61 5.07 14.13
CA ILE A 446 -13.93 5.57 13.65
C ILE A 446 -15.07 4.84 14.37
N ARG A 447 -14.96 3.51 14.57
CA ARG A 447 -15.95 2.73 15.35
C ARG A 447 -15.99 3.06 16.84
N GLU A 448 -14.91 3.61 17.38
CA GLU A 448 -14.83 4.02 18.79
C GLU A 448 -15.35 5.44 18.99
N ASN A 449 -15.08 6.34 18.03
CA ASN A 449 -15.53 7.74 18.06
C ASN A 449 -16.98 7.93 17.57
N SER A 450 -17.51 7.05 16.70
CA SER A 450 -18.91 7.13 16.24
C SER A 450 -19.92 6.91 17.37
N LYS A 451 -19.51 6.27 18.47
CA LYS A 451 -20.31 6.11 19.70
C LYS A 451 -20.62 7.42 20.44
N HIS A 452 -19.97 8.51 20.06
CA HIS A 452 -20.08 9.82 20.71
C HIS A 452 -20.59 10.93 19.77
N ILE A 453 -21.01 10.57 18.55
CA ILE A 453 -21.56 11.53 17.59
C ILE A 453 -23.09 11.49 17.74
N ASP A 454 -23.63 12.51 18.40
CA ASP A 454 -25.07 12.67 18.65
C ASP A 454 -25.82 12.86 17.32
N THR A 455 -26.87 12.07 17.10
CA THR A 455 -27.44 11.78 15.77
C THR A 455 -28.54 12.73 15.29
N ASP A 456 -28.99 13.66 16.13
CA ASP A 456 -30.17 14.50 15.83
C ASP A 456 -29.84 15.81 15.06
N ILE A 457 -28.59 15.96 14.63
CA ILE A 457 -27.96 17.25 14.30
C ILE A 457 -27.58 17.37 12.82
N ILE A 458 -27.48 16.23 12.13
CA ILE A 458 -26.82 16.17 10.83
C ILE A 458 -27.86 16.44 9.75
N GLU A 459 -28.23 17.70 9.58
CA GLU A 459 -28.84 18.18 8.32
C GLU A 459 -27.83 17.88 7.19
N GLU A 460 -28.24 17.04 6.23
CA GLU A 460 -27.42 16.55 5.10
C GLU A 460 -26.68 17.68 4.34
N ASP A 461 -27.21 18.91 4.36
CA ASP A 461 -26.64 20.07 3.67
C ASP A 461 -25.45 20.74 4.39
N VAL A 462 -25.31 20.56 5.72
CA VAL A 462 -24.34 21.34 6.53
C VAL A 462 -22.90 20.82 6.38
N HIS A 463 -22.71 19.52 6.19
CA HIS A 463 -21.38 18.91 6.06
C HIS A 463 -20.83 18.98 4.63
N ILE A 464 -21.72 18.89 3.63
CA ILE A 464 -21.37 19.06 2.21
C ILE A 464 -20.80 20.46 2.00
N ASP A 465 -21.44 21.50 2.52
CA ASP A 465 -20.87 22.84 2.42
C ASP A 465 -19.58 23.01 3.24
N PHE A 466 -19.43 22.33 4.37
CA PHE A 466 -18.26 22.51 5.24
C PHE A 466 -16.94 22.13 4.56
N VAL A 467 -16.90 20.97 3.90
CA VAL A 467 -15.66 20.45 3.30
C VAL A 467 -15.23 21.29 2.11
N ARG A 468 -16.14 21.55 1.15
CA ARG A 468 -15.91 22.50 0.05
C ARG A 468 -15.52 23.86 0.56
N ASN A 469 -16.24 24.46 1.50
CA ASN A 469 -15.90 25.80 1.98
C ASN A 469 -14.57 25.83 2.72
N GLU A 470 -14.19 24.82 3.50
CA GLU A 470 -12.89 24.80 4.18
C GLU A 470 -11.74 24.58 3.21
N LEU A 471 -11.86 23.59 2.32
CA LEU A 471 -10.77 23.19 1.43
C LEU A 471 -10.57 24.17 0.27
N GLU A 472 -11.66 24.65 -0.33
CA GLU A 472 -11.63 25.68 -1.36
C GLU A 472 -11.08 27.01 -0.80
N THR A 473 -11.50 27.39 0.42
CA THR A 473 -11.08 28.65 1.04
C THR A 473 -9.63 28.59 1.56
N ARG A 474 -9.23 27.52 2.26
CA ARG A 474 -7.88 27.41 2.82
C ARG A 474 -6.83 27.08 1.76
N PHE A 475 -7.11 26.12 0.88
CA PHE A 475 -6.11 25.57 -0.04
C PHE A 475 -6.33 25.98 -1.51
N GLY A 476 -7.51 26.50 -1.85
CA GLY A 476 -7.82 26.88 -3.23
C GLY A 476 -7.97 25.68 -4.16
N MET A 477 -8.51 24.58 -3.64
CA MET A 477 -8.84 23.38 -4.42
C MET A 477 -9.94 23.69 -5.45
N SER A 478 -9.96 22.94 -6.55
CA SER A 478 -11.04 23.05 -7.54
C SER A 478 -12.33 22.45 -6.97
N THR A 479 -13.48 22.98 -7.40
CA THR A 479 -14.81 22.51 -6.96
C THR A 479 -14.99 21.02 -7.18
N HIS A 480 -14.52 20.50 -8.32
CA HIS A 480 -14.55 19.08 -8.64
C HIS A 480 -13.80 18.22 -7.62
N VAL A 481 -12.60 18.66 -7.19
CA VAL A 481 -11.83 17.96 -6.16
C VAL A 481 -12.56 17.99 -4.81
N CYS A 482 -13.16 19.12 -4.45
CA CYS A 482 -13.97 19.20 -3.23
C CYS A 482 -15.15 18.23 -3.27
N GLU A 483 -15.85 18.13 -4.41
CA GLU A 483 -16.97 17.20 -4.63
C GLU A 483 -16.52 15.73 -4.51
N GLU A 484 -15.34 15.38 -5.03
CA GLU A 484 -14.80 14.03 -4.90
C GLU A 484 -14.41 13.66 -3.45
N ILE A 485 -13.83 14.63 -2.73
CA ILE A 485 -13.54 14.47 -1.29
C ILE A 485 -14.85 14.31 -0.51
N GLU A 486 -15.86 15.11 -0.82
CA GLU A 486 -17.19 15.03 -0.20
C GLU A 486 -17.85 13.68 -0.45
N ALA A 487 -17.85 13.22 -1.70
CA ALA A 487 -18.38 11.91 -2.05
C ALA A 487 -17.67 10.78 -1.27
N THR A 488 -16.34 10.86 -1.17
CA THR A 488 -15.53 9.93 -0.38
C THR A 488 -15.88 9.96 1.10
N LEU A 489 -16.06 11.14 1.68
CA LEU A 489 -16.44 11.28 3.09
C LEU A 489 -17.86 10.78 3.34
N TRP A 490 -18.77 11.05 2.42
CA TRP A 490 -20.15 10.60 2.50
C TRP A 490 -20.22 9.07 2.46
N GLU A 491 -19.51 8.43 1.53
CA GLU A 491 -19.41 6.96 1.44
C GLU A 491 -18.87 6.36 2.76
N LEU A 492 -17.79 6.93 3.31
CA LEU A 492 -17.24 6.50 4.60
C LEU A 492 -18.20 6.68 5.77
N TYR A 493 -18.90 7.82 5.80
CA TYR A 493 -19.88 8.13 6.84
C TYR A 493 -21.10 7.21 6.77
N THR A 494 -21.69 7.02 5.59
CA THR A 494 -22.82 6.12 5.37
C THR A 494 -22.49 4.71 5.85
N HIS A 495 -21.33 4.18 5.46
CA HIS A 495 -20.91 2.85 5.92
C HIS A 495 -20.64 2.76 7.42
N ALA A 496 -20.11 3.82 8.04
CA ALA A 496 -19.92 3.87 9.49
C ALA A 496 -21.27 3.88 10.22
N ARG A 497 -22.24 4.64 9.71
CA ARG A 497 -23.60 4.76 10.26
C ARG A 497 -24.37 3.45 10.16
N GLU A 498 -24.43 2.84 8.97
CA GLU A 498 -25.08 1.53 8.79
C GLU A 498 -24.49 0.47 9.74
N LEU A 499 -23.18 0.52 9.95
CA LEU A 499 -22.50 -0.38 10.87
C LEU A 499 -22.83 -0.10 12.34
N GLN A 500 -23.08 1.16 12.70
CA GLN A 500 -23.49 1.57 14.03
C GLN A 500 -24.94 1.18 14.30
N ASP A 501 -25.85 1.44 13.36
CA ASP A 501 -27.27 1.08 13.45
C ASP A 501 -27.43 -0.43 13.73
N LEU A 502 -26.68 -1.28 13.00
CA LEU A 502 -26.66 -2.72 13.22
C LEU A 502 -26.00 -3.15 14.55
N GLN A 503 -25.09 -2.33 15.10
CA GLN A 503 -24.49 -2.61 16.40
C GLN A 503 -25.41 -2.27 17.56
N GLU A 504 -26.25 -1.26 17.39
CA GLU A 504 -27.18 -0.73 18.39
C GLU A 504 -28.52 -1.48 18.42
N GLN A 505 -28.81 -2.32 17.41
CA GLN A 505 -29.97 -3.21 17.43
C GLN A 505 -30.01 -4.11 18.69
N PRO A 506 -31.21 -4.36 19.24
CA PRO A 506 -31.43 -5.32 20.33
C PRO A 506 -30.81 -6.68 20.00
N LYS A 507 -30.28 -7.39 21.01
CA LYS A 507 -29.59 -8.69 20.82
C LYS A 507 -30.44 -9.72 20.08
N ASP A 508 -31.74 -9.64 20.25
CA ASP A 508 -32.81 -10.46 19.67
C ASP A 508 -33.14 -10.12 18.21
N GLN A 509 -32.70 -8.95 17.72
CA GLN A 509 -32.83 -8.49 16.32
C GLN A 509 -31.48 -8.39 15.60
N LYS A 510 -30.38 -8.64 16.31
CA LYS A 510 -29.02 -8.49 15.80
C LYS A 510 -28.68 -9.64 14.86
N ASP A 511 -28.79 -9.38 13.57
CA ASP A 511 -28.29 -10.29 12.56
C ASP A 511 -26.75 -10.19 12.50
N ASP A 512 -26.08 -11.12 13.19
CA ASP A 512 -24.62 -11.21 13.21
C ASP A 512 -24.01 -11.40 11.81
N GLN A 513 -24.74 -11.98 10.87
CA GLN A 513 -24.31 -12.16 9.49
C GLN A 513 -24.37 -10.82 8.73
N GLN A 514 -25.47 -10.07 8.87
CA GLN A 514 -25.61 -8.72 8.32
C GLN A 514 -24.58 -7.76 8.92
N LEU A 515 -24.38 -7.81 10.23
CA LEU A 515 -23.37 -7.02 10.93
C LEU A 515 -21.95 -7.30 10.44
N ASN A 516 -21.60 -8.58 10.25
CA ASN A 516 -20.29 -8.95 9.72
C ASN A 516 -20.12 -8.56 8.24
N SER A 517 -21.20 -8.61 7.44
CA SER A 517 -21.19 -8.10 6.06
C SER A 517 -20.92 -6.60 6.02
N LYS A 518 -21.65 -5.80 6.81
CA LYS A 518 -21.43 -4.34 6.88
C LYS A 518 -20.08 -3.96 7.45
N ARG A 519 -19.54 -4.74 8.41
CA ARG A 519 -18.14 -4.59 8.86
C ARG A 519 -17.14 -4.78 7.72
N LYS A 520 -17.42 -5.71 6.81
CA LYS A 520 -16.58 -5.96 5.64
C LYS A 520 -16.71 -4.80 4.66
N GLU A 521 -17.91 -4.38 4.32
CA GLU A 521 -18.17 -3.21 3.44
C GLU A 521 -17.49 -1.94 3.94
N PHE A 522 -17.66 -1.59 5.21
CA PHE A 522 -17.01 -0.40 5.79
C PHE A 522 -15.48 -0.49 5.73
N ARG A 523 -14.91 -1.68 5.96
CA ARG A 523 -13.46 -1.89 5.79
C ARG A 523 -13.02 -1.72 4.35
N ARG A 524 -13.84 -2.15 3.38
CA ARG A 524 -13.58 -2.00 1.94
C ARG A 524 -13.60 -0.53 1.52
N ALA A 525 -14.59 0.24 1.99
CA ALA A 525 -14.67 1.67 1.71
C ALA A 525 -13.46 2.44 2.26
N ILE A 526 -13.12 2.26 3.54
CA ILE A 526 -11.87 2.84 4.12
C ILE A 526 -10.66 2.47 3.28
N LYS A 527 -10.63 1.21 2.83
CA LYS A 527 -9.53 0.67 2.04
C LYS A 527 -9.43 1.36 0.67
N ARG A 528 -10.51 1.38 -0.09
CA ARG A 528 -10.63 2.06 -1.39
C ARG A 528 -10.18 3.51 -1.32
N HIS A 529 -10.74 4.28 -0.39
CA HIS A 529 -10.42 5.70 -0.29
C HIS A 529 -9.01 5.96 0.23
N THR A 530 -8.51 5.16 1.17
CA THR A 530 -7.10 5.22 1.59
C THR A 530 -6.16 4.97 0.42
N VAL A 531 -6.44 3.92 -0.35
CA VAL A 531 -5.69 3.61 -1.55
C VAL A 531 -5.74 4.78 -2.52
N GLY A 532 -6.93 5.33 -2.80
CA GLY A 532 -7.12 6.47 -3.69
C GLY A 532 -6.34 7.72 -3.25
N ILE A 533 -6.37 8.07 -1.96
CA ILE A 533 -5.58 9.17 -1.39
C ILE A 533 -4.09 8.98 -1.64
N VAL A 534 -3.59 7.78 -1.35
CA VAL A 534 -2.17 7.46 -1.47
C VAL A 534 -1.75 7.43 -2.92
N SER A 535 -2.54 6.81 -3.79
CA SER A 535 -2.32 6.79 -5.25
C SER A 535 -2.33 8.21 -5.82
N ASN A 536 -3.28 9.06 -5.41
CA ASN A 536 -3.37 10.45 -5.87
C ASN A 536 -2.17 11.30 -5.42
N ILE A 537 -1.73 11.12 -4.16
CA ILE A 537 -0.52 11.77 -3.64
C ILE A 537 0.71 11.27 -4.40
N LEU A 538 0.84 9.98 -4.66
CA LEU A 538 1.97 9.38 -5.35
C LEU A 538 2.03 9.76 -6.83
N LEU A 539 0.89 9.73 -7.53
CA LEU A 539 0.76 10.20 -8.90
C LEU A 539 1.18 11.67 -9.00
N ALA A 540 0.72 12.50 -8.07
CA ALA A 540 1.11 13.90 -8.03
C ALA A 540 2.59 14.12 -7.70
N LEU A 541 3.16 13.29 -6.83
CA LEU A 541 4.56 13.36 -6.40
C LEU A 541 5.55 12.88 -7.45
N PHE A 542 5.17 11.88 -8.23
CA PHE A 542 6.14 11.07 -8.97
C PHE A 542 5.86 10.91 -10.46
N ALA A 543 4.72 11.39 -10.97
CA ALA A 543 4.58 11.54 -12.41
C ALA A 543 5.56 12.62 -12.87
N LYS A 544 6.31 12.37 -13.96
CA LYS A 544 6.98 13.45 -14.69
C LYS A 544 5.89 14.41 -15.12
N ILE A 545 5.84 15.58 -14.48
CA ILE A 545 4.80 16.56 -14.73
C ILE A 545 5.03 17.15 -16.10
N ASP A 546 4.36 16.58 -17.10
CA ASP A 546 4.24 17.22 -18.39
C ASP A 546 3.39 18.50 -18.19
N GLN A 547 3.75 19.59 -18.87
CA GLN A 547 3.09 20.89 -18.63
C GLN A 547 1.57 20.84 -18.88
N LYS A 548 1.11 19.88 -19.70
CA LYS A 548 -0.32 19.63 -19.98
C LYS A 548 -1.07 18.97 -18.82
N ASP A 549 -0.40 18.18 -17.99
CA ASP A 549 -1.02 17.42 -16.89
C ASP A 549 -0.82 18.04 -15.51
N LYS A 550 -0.07 19.14 -15.43
CA LYS A 550 0.21 19.88 -14.18
C LYS A 550 -1.05 20.22 -13.38
N LYS A 551 -2.15 20.58 -14.06
CA LYS A 551 -3.42 20.89 -13.39
C LYS A 551 -4.01 19.63 -12.72
N ARG A 552 -4.02 18.51 -13.43
CA ARG A 552 -4.50 17.21 -12.94
C ARG A 552 -3.66 16.69 -11.78
N SER A 553 -2.33 16.81 -11.84
CA SER A 553 -1.45 16.43 -10.73
C SER A 553 -1.65 17.31 -9.49
N LEU A 554 -1.90 18.61 -9.68
CA LEU A 554 -2.22 19.53 -8.56
C LEU A 554 -3.62 19.27 -7.98
N ASP A 555 -4.59 18.94 -8.83
CA ASP A 555 -5.94 18.55 -8.41
C ASP A 555 -5.90 17.22 -7.63
N ASN A 556 -5.16 16.21 -8.10
CA ASN A 556 -4.96 14.94 -7.40
C ASN A 556 -4.20 15.11 -6.07
N LEU A 557 -3.18 15.98 -6.05
CA LEU A 557 -2.52 16.33 -4.81
C LEU A 557 -3.52 16.93 -3.83
N ALA A 558 -4.22 17.99 -4.25
CA ALA A 558 -5.21 18.69 -3.45
C ALA A 558 -6.27 17.72 -2.90
N HIS A 559 -6.77 16.81 -3.73
CA HIS A 559 -7.66 15.72 -3.33
C HIS A 559 -7.06 14.95 -2.15
N GLY A 560 -5.84 14.44 -2.30
CA GLY A 560 -5.13 13.74 -1.24
C GLY A 560 -4.96 14.57 0.03
N LEU A 561 -4.68 15.87 -0.09
CA LEU A 561 -4.48 16.76 1.07
C LEU A 561 -5.77 17.02 1.83
N GLY A 562 -6.87 17.18 1.12
CA GLY A 562 -8.15 17.46 1.73
C GLY A 562 -8.65 16.26 2.53
N ILE A 563 -8.44 15.04 2.03
CA ILE A 563 -8.78 13.85 2.81
C ILE A 563 -7.80 13.67 3.99
N LEU A 564 -6.49 13.91 3.84
CA LEU A 564 -5.55 13.85 4.96
C LEU A 564 -5.86 14.87 6.06
N TRP A 565 -6.21 16.11 5.70
CA TRP A 565 -6.64 17.14 6.64
C TRP A 565 -7.93 16.74 7.36
N MET A 566 -8.90 16.14 6.66
CA MET A 566 -10.10 15.60 7.32
C MET A 566 -9.75 14.48 8.29
N LEU A 567 -8.81 13.60 7.93
CA LEU A 567 -8.31 12.55 8.82
C LEU A 567 -7.55 13.12 10.05
N ASP A 568 -7.01 14.35 9.99
CA ASP A 568 -6.47 15.09 11.16
C ASP A 568 -7.57 15.50 12.15
N GLN A 569 -8.71 15.97 11.65
CA GLN A 569 -9.85 16.31 12.52
C GLN A 569 -10.34 15.09 13.33
N PHE A 570 -10.04 13.88 12.87
CA PHE A 570 -10.32 12.64 13.59
C PHE A 570 -9.09 12.03 14.31
N GLY A 571 -7.94 12.71 14.34
CA GLY A 571 -6.75 12.31 15.12
C GLY A 571 -5.82 11.29 14.44
N PHE A 572 -5.87 11.15 13.11
CA PHE A 572 -5.12 10.10 12.38
C PHE A 572 -3.99 10.60 11.50
N ILE A 573 -3.88 11.91 11.25
CA ILE A 573 -2.86 12.46 10.34
C ILE A 573 -1.43 12.10 10.78
N ARG A 574 -1.20 12.05 12.11
CA ARG A 574 0.11 11.74 12.71
C ARG A 574 0.67 10.39 12.23
N LYS A 575 -0.20 9.41 11.97
CA LYS A 575 0.18 8.04 11.59
C LYS A 575 0.45 7.89 10.09
N VAL A 576 -0.27 8.65 9.26
CA VAL A 576 -0.07 8.67 7.80
C VAL A 576 1.17 9.48 7.44
N LEU A 577 1.34 10.63 8.09
CA LEU A 577 2.44 11.54 7.81
C LEU A 577 3.80 11.07 8.36
N ARG A 578 3.85 10.31 9.46
CA ARG A 578 5.09 9.65 9.93
C ARG A 578 5.74 8.76 8.88
N SER A 579 4.92 8.02 8.12
CA SER A 579 5.37 7.15 7.03
C SER A 579 5.84 7.95 5.81
N PHE A 580 5.25 9.12 5.60
CA PHE A 580 5.64 10.02 4.51
C PHE A 580 7.04 10.60 4.75
N LEU A 581 7.31 11.00 5.99
CA LEU A 581 8.56 11.64 6.38
C LEU A 581 9.73 10.67 6.58
N SER A 582 9.49 9.41 6.93
CA SER A 582 10.54 8.37 7.05
C SER A 582 11.14 7.98 5.70
N THR A 583 10.47 8.30 4.59
CA THR A 583 10.77 7.71 3.27
C THR A 583 11.15 8.74 2.20
N TYR A 584 11.09 10.05 2.51
CA TYR A 584 11.50 11.10 1.57
C TYR A 584 13.00 11.41 1.73
N PRO A 585 13.82 11.39 0.65
CA PRO A 585 15.21 11.79 0.74
C PRO A 585 15.30 13.26 1.11
N ARG A 586 16.10 13.59 2.13
CA ARG A 586 16.66 14.93 2.24
C ARG A 586 17.68 15.07 1.10
N GLU A 587 17.48 16.11 0.28
CA GLU A 587 18.38 16.60 -0.78
C GLU A 587 18.25 15.99 -2.19
N GLY A 588 18.13 16.89 -3.16
CA GLY A 588 18.47 16.66 -4.57
C GLY A 588 17.29 16.33 -5.50
N GLU A 589 17.05 17.23 -6.46
CA GLU A 589 16.38 16.98 -7.75
C GLU A 589 14.84 17.04 -7.83
N ASN A 590 14.30 18.27 -7.84
CA ASN A 590 13.47 18.86 -8.92
C ASN A 590 12.60 20.00 -8.38
N GLU A 591 13.17 21.20 -8.36
CA GLU A 591 12.58 22.41 -7.80
C GLU A 591 11.80 23.20 -8.87
N GLY A 592 10.60 23.66 -8.51
CA GLY A 592 9.97 24.70 -9.30
C GLY A 592 8.62 25.16 -8.79
N GLN A 593 7.68 24.25 -8.49
CA GLN A 593 6.36 24.68 -7.98
C GLN A 593 5.58 23.60 -7.25
N VAL A 594 5.80 22.32 -7.58
CA VAL A 594 5.25 21.19 -6.81
C VAL A 594 5.95 21.07 -5.46
N HIS A 595 7.12 21.67 -5.24
CA HIS A 595 7.77 21.65 -3.93
C HIS A 595 7.04 22.43 -2.81
N ARG A 596 6.25 23.48 -3.11
CA ARG A 596 5.84 24.48 -2.09
C ARG A 596 4.64 24.09 -1.26
N PHE A 597 3.58 23.61 -1.90
CA PHE A 597 2.43 23.05 -1.17
C PHE A 597 2.85 21.77 -0.43
N PHE A 598 3.79 21.02 -0.98
CA PHE A 598 4.41 19.89 -0.28
C PHE A 598 5.30 20.28 0.88
N SER A 599 6.02 21.40 0.78
CA SER A 599 6.78 21.95 1.91
C SER A 599 5.84 22.33 3.06
N LEU A 600 4.71 22.97 2.76
CA LEU A 600 3.67 23.25 3.77
C LEU A 600 3.18 21.98 4.46
N LEU A 601 2.94 20.90 3.72
CA LEU A 601 2.51 19.61 4.30
C LEU A 601 3.59 18.93 5.11
N ASN A 602 4.83 18.98 4.65
CA ASN A 602 5.97 18.45 5.37
C ASN A 602 6.11 19.18 6.70
N ILE A 603 5.97 20.51 6.70
CA ILE A 603 5.99 21.30 7.93
C ILE A 603 4.82 20.92 8.86
N VAL A 604 3.59 20.85 8.35
CA VAL A 604 2.42 20.40 9.15
C VAL A 604 2.64 18.98 9.70
N ALA A 605 3.23 18.10 8.90
CA ALA A 605 3.58 16.75 9.28
C ALA A 605 4.57 16.71 10.44
N ILE A 606 5.64 17.51 10.37
CA ILE A 606 6.64 17.62 11.44
C ILE A 606 5.98 18.11 12.73
N ILE A 607 5.13 19.15 12.65
CA ILE A 607 4.42 19.73 13.81
C ILE A 607 3.42 18.76 14.42
N LYS A 608 2.80 17.89 13.60
CA LYS A 608 1.82 16.90 14.08
C LYS A 608 2.45 15.51 14.30
N GLN A 609 3.78 15.35 14.16
CA GLN A 609 4.38 14.03 14.13
C GLN A 609 4.32 13.32 15.48
N SER A 610 4.37 13.99 16.63
CA SER A 610 4.40 13.31 17.93
C SER A 610 3.83 14.14 19.07
N ASP A 611 3.82 13.60 20.29
CA ASP A 611 3.48 14.38 21.49
C ASP A 611 4.57 15.43 21.81
N PHE A 612 5.74 15.30 21.18
CA PHE A 612 6.85 16.25 21.20
C PHE A 612 7.33 16.56 19.76
N PRO A 613 6.69 17.49 19.03
CA PRO A 613 7.07 17.82 17.67
C PRO A 613 8.50 18.38 17.55
N ASP A 614 9.16 18.09 16.43
CA ASP A 614 10.47 18.69 16.09
C ASP A 614 10.27 20.10 15.51
N LEU A 615 9.96 21.03 16.42
CA LEU A 615 9.63 22.41 16.07
C LEU A 615 10.81 23.16 15.44
N ALA A 616 12.04 22.75 15.75
CA ALA A 616 13.24 23.32 15.15
C ALA A 616 13.33 23.00 13.65
N LEU A 617 13.14 21.72 13.29
CA LEU A 617 13.08 21.30 11.89
C LEU A 617 11.90 21.93 11.14
N ALA A 618 10.73 22.03 11.79
CA ALA A 618 9.57 22.68 11.19
C ALA A 618 9.84 24.17 10.91
N ALA A 619 10.46 24.89 11.85
CA ALA A 619 10.82 26.30 11.68
C ALA A 619 11.88 26.51 10.57
N GLU A 620 12.91 25.65 10.51
CA GLU A 620 13.90 25.65 9.43
C GLU A 620 13.22 25.53 8.05
N LYS A 621 12.27 24.58 7.93
CA LYS A 621 11.53 24.34 6.69
C LYS A 621 10.58 25.49 6.33
N VAL A 622 10.02 26.19 7.33
CA VAL A 622 9.27 27.43 7.10
C VAL A 622 10.17 28.50 6.48
N SER A 623 11.35 28.73 7.06
CA SER A 623 12.29 29.75 6.56
C SER A 623 12.78 29.45 5.14
N GLU A 624 13.08 28.19 4.82
CA GLU A 624 13.41 27.77 3.45
C GLU A 624 12.29 28.12 2.46
N LEU A 625 11.04 27.84 2.83
CA LEU A 625 9.88 28.11 1.99
C LEU A 625 9.63 29.62 1.81
N GLU A 626 9.84 30.41 2.86
CA GLU A 626 9.72 31.87 2.83
C GLU A 626 10.73 32.49 1.86
N GLU A 627 12.00 32.08 1.93
CA GLU A 627 13.06 32.54 1.03
C GLU A 627 12.72 32.23 -0.44
N GLN A 628 12.13 31.07 -0.72
CA GLN A 628 11.66 30.70 -2.05
C GLN A 628 10.49 31.57 -2.54
N ILE A 629 9.56 31.94 -1.64
CA ILE A 629 8.40 32.78 -1.97
C ILE A 629 8.81 34.24 -2.21
N GLU A 630 9.84 34.72 -1.53
CA GLU A 630 10.35 36.10 -1.70
C GLU A 630 11.08 36.29 -3.02
N LYS A 631 11.88 35.31 -3.45
CA LYS A 631 12.68 35.37 -4.68
C LYS A 631 11.84 35.32 -5.97
N GLU A 632 10.57 34.91 -5.90
CA GLU A 632 9.76 34.67 -7.08
C GLU A 632 8.49 35.53 -7.17
N GLN A 633 8.24 36.12 -8.34
CA GLN A 633 6.95 36.71 -8.67
C GLN A 633 5.96 35.62 -9.11
N VAL A 634 5.39 34.89 -8.14
CA VAL A 634 4.49 33.75 -8.42
C VAL A 634 3.04 34.19 -8.56
N SER A 635 2.38 33.75 -9.64
CA SER A 635 0.91 33.82 -9.74
C SER A 635 0.29 32.93 -8.67
N GLY A 636 -0.42 33.50 -7.69
CA GLY A 636 -1.04 32.74 -6.59
C GLY A 636 -0.28 32.82 -5.26
N LYS A 637 0.68 33.75 -5.09
CA LYS A 637 1.40 34.02 -3.83
C LYS A 637 0.49 34.09 -2.60
N TYR A 638 -0.72 34.65 -2.71
CA TYR A 638 -1.69 34.71 -1.61
C TYR A 638 -2.08 33.32 -1.05
N GLN A 639 -2.10 32.25 -1.87
CA GLN A 639 -2.43 30.89 -1.44
C GLN A 639 -1.34 30.31 -0.55
N LEU A 640 -0.07 30.55 -0.89
CA LEU A 640 1.07 30.12 -0.08
C LEU A 640 1.13 30.90 1.24
N LEU A 641 0.86 32.21 1.20
CA LEU A 641 0.75 33.05 2.41
C LEU A 641 -0.41 32.63 3.31
N THR A 642 -1.55 32.20 2.72
CA THR A 642 -2.67 31.61 3.48
C THR A 642 -2.23 30.32 4.18
N GLY A 643 -1.47 29.46 3.49
CA GLY A 643 -0.90 28.24 4.09
C GLY A 643 0.12 28.53 5.20
N LEU A 644 1.02 29.49 5.00
CA LEU A 644 2.02 29.90 6.00
C LEU A 644 1.39 30.53 7.24
N THR A 645 0.27 31.23 7.07
CA THR A 645 -0.55 31.72 8.19
C THR A 645 -0.98 30.57 9.10
N TYR A 646 -1.42 29.45 8.52
CA TYR A 646 -1.86 28.28 9.27
C TYR A 646 -0.68 27.53 9.91
N VAL A 647 0.43 27.38 9.20
CA VAL A 647 1.64 26.70 9.70
C VAL A 647 2.23 27.42 10.90
N ASN A 648 2.37 28.74 10.85
CA ASN A 648 2.88 29.53 11.97
C ASN A 648 1.94 29.48 13.19
N PHE A 649 0.62 29.42 12.96
CA PHE A 649 -0.34 29.17 14.04
C PHE A 649 -0.14 27.78 14.66
N LEU A 650 0.08 26.74 13.85
CA LEU A 650 0.32 25.39 14.37
C LEU A 650 1.64 25.28 15.16
N LEU A 651 2.69 25.98 14.74
CA LEU A 651 3.95 26.06 15.49
C LEU A 651 3.73 26.65 16.88
N TRP A 652 2.99 27.76 16.94
CA TRP A 652 2.61 28.40 18.21
C TRP A 652 1.75 27.49 19.10
N ASP A 653 0.72 26.86 18.54
CA ASP A 653 -0.18 25.94 19.26
C ASP A 653 0.58 24.72 19.81
N ALA A 654 1.50 24.17 19.02
CA ALA A 654 2.33 23.05 19.43
C ALA A 654 3.31 23.39 20.55
N THR A 655 3.88 24.60 20.57
CA THR A 655 4.71 25.04 21.71
C THR A 655 3.93 25.18 23.00
N LEU A 656 2.70 25.72 22.92
CA LEU A 656 1.87 25.91 24.11
C LEU A 656 1.39 24.59 24.72
N THR A 657 1.12 23.59 23.89
CA THR A 657 0.70 22.26 24.36
C THR A 657 1.83 21.46 25.03
N MET A 658 3.10 21.78 24.75
CA MET A 658 4.25 21.12 25.38
C MET A 658 4.60 21.71 26.76
N GLU A 659 4.23 22.96 27.05
CA GLU A 659 4.56 23.64 28.30
C GLU A 659 3.56 23.37 29.45
N ASN A 660 2.52 22.56 29.21
CA ASN A 660 1.54 22.00 30.18
C ASN A 660 0.81 22.98 31.14
N ASP A 661 1.11 24.27 31.15
CA ASP A 661 0.65 25.19 32.22
C ASP A 661 -0.13 26.43 31.76
N LEU A 662 -0.50 26.55 30.49
CA LEU A 662 -1.29 27.71 30.03
C LEU A 662 -2.71 27.31 29.62
N GLN A 663 -3.63 27.40 30.58
CA GLN A 663 -5.04 27.66 30.26
C GLN A 663 -5.10 28.91 29.38
N TRP A 664 -5.46 28.80 28.09
CA TRP A 664 -5.76 29.90 27.14
C TRP A 664 -5.71 31.31 27.77
N TYR A 665 -4.50 31.84 27.92
CA TYR A 665 -4.24 33.01 28.74
C TYR A 665 -4.57 34.26 27.93
N PHE A 666 -5.41 35.14 28.46
CA PHE A 666 -5.59 36.48 27.91
C PHE A 666 -4.31 37.28 28.23
N PRO A 667 -3.58 37.85 27.25
CA PRO A 667 -2.39 38.64 27.55
C PRO A 667 -2.73 39.77 28.52
N GLU A 668 -2.06 39.76 29.67
CA GLU A 668 -2.27 40.63 30.82
C GLU A 668 -2.14 42.12 30.47
N ALA A 669 -2.79 42.95 31.29
CA ALA A 669 -2.59 44.38 31.50
C ALA A 669 -1.75 45.17 30.47
N ALA A 670 -2.47 45.90 29.61
CA ALA A 670 -2.25 47.26 29.10
C ALA A 670 -0.87 47.85 28.73
N GLU A 671 0.30 47.43 29.21
CA GLU A 671 1.58 48.12 28.88
C GLU A 671 2.89 47.32 29.10
N ALA A 672 2.90 46.08 29.63
CA ALA A 672 4.17 45.39 29.94
C ALA A 672 4.23 43.90 29.52
N VAL A 673 5.15 43.65 28.59
CA VAL A 673 5.93 42.42 28.30
C VAL A 673 5.20 41.09 27.98
N ILE A 674 4.40 41.08 26.90
CA ILE A 674 4.02 39.84 26.18
C ILE A 674 5.22 38.93 25.83
N PRO A 675 6.44 39.43 25.52
CA PRO A 675 7.60 38.58 25.23
C PRO A 675 8.18 37.76 26.40
N GLU A 676 7.84 38.06 27.67
CA GLU A 676 8.42 37.36 28.82
C GLU A 676 7.69 36.05 29.16
N HIS A 677 6.41 35.92 28.81
CA HIS A 677 5.59 34.74 29.09
C HIS A 677 5.51 33.76 27.92
N PHE A 678 5.59 34.28 26.70
CA PHE A 678 5.72 33.47 25.49
C PHE A 678 7.19 33.50 25.11
N GLY A 679 7.93 32.39 25.27
CA GLY A 679 9.35 32.35 24.89
C GLY A 679 9.55 32.98 23.50
N GLY A 680 10.49 33.91 23.34
CA GLY A 680 10.45 34.93 22.28
C GLY A 680 10.16 34.44 20.85
N GLN A 681 10.55 33.20 20.51
CA GLN A 681 10.26 32.58 19.21
C GLN A 681 8.77 32.28 18.97
N THR A 682 8.01 31.93 20.01
CA THR A 682 6.57 31.62 19.89
C THR A 682 5.72 32.85 19.57
N TYR A 683 6.09 34.00 20.15
CA TYR A 683 5.47 35.28 19.86
C TYR A 683 5.76 35.75 18.43
N GLU A 684 6.98 35.55 17.94
CA GLU A 684 7.38 35.87 16.57
C GLU A 684 6.57 35.10 15.52
N TRP A 685 6.21 33.84 15.77
CA TRP A 685 5.35 33.08 14.85
C TRP A 685 3.95 33.68 14.73
N LEU A 686 3.35 34.17 15.82
CA LEU A 686 2.06 34.85 15.76
C LEU A 686 2.13 36.19 15.00
N ILE A 687 3.19 36.97 15.19
CA ILE A 687 3.42 38.21 14.44
C ILE A 687 3.58 37.89 12.94
N THR A 688 4.35 36.84 12.63
CA THR A 688 4.58 36.39 11.26
C THR A 688 3.29 35.90 10.60
N ALA A 689 2.47 35.13 11.31
CA ALA A 689 1.15 34.70 10.84
C ALA A 689 0.22 35.91 10.56
N LYS A 690 0.22 36.92 11.45
CA LYS A 690 -0.53 38.17 11.26
C LYS A 690 -0.10 38.88 9.98
N ARG A 691 1.22 39.02 9.76
CA ARG A 691 1.78 39.64 8.55
C ARG A 691 1.33 38.91 7.29
N TYR A 692 1.42 37.58 7.27
CA TYR A 692 1.00 36.79 6.10
C TYR A 692 -0.50 36.87 5.81
N ALA A 693 -1.33 36.93 6.85
CA ALA A 693 -2.76 37.16 6.66
C ALA A 693 -3.02 38.52 6.01
N ALA A 694 -2.38 39.58 6.50
CA ALA A 694 -2.48 40.93 5.97
C ALA A 694 -2.01 41.04 4.50
N ASP A 695 -0.86 40.46 4.18
CA ASP A 695 -0.30 40.47 2.83
C ASP A 695 -1.18 39.69 1.84
N ALA A 696 -1.70 38.53 2.27
CA ALA A 696 -2.62 37.74 1.46
C ALA A 696 -3.92 38.50 1.17
N ILE A 697 -4.49 39.23 2.13
CA ILE A 697 -5.67 40.07 1.94
C ILE A 697 -5.40 41.14 0.88
N SER A 698 -4.27 41.86 0.99
CA SER A 698 -3.91 42.91 0.02
C SER A 698 -3.83 42.37 -1.40
N LEU A 699 -3.18 41.21 -1.58
CA LEU A 699 -3.05 40.55 -2.89
C LEU A 699 -4.39 40.08 -3.46
N ILE A 700 -5.31 39.61 -2.61
CA ILE A 700 -6.65 39.23 -3.05
C ILE A 700 -7.47 40.45 -3.44
N ASP A 701 -7.41 41.54 -2.66
CA ASP A 701 -8.13 42.78 -2.95
C ASP A 701 -7.69 43.42 -4.28
N GLU A 702 -6.40 43.36 -4.60
CA GLU A 702 -5.88 43.75 -5.93
C GLU A 702 -6.46 42.88 -7.04
N ARG A 703 -6.52 41.55 -6.83
CA ARG A 703 -7.12 40.63 -7.80
C ARG A 703 -8.61 40.90 -8.00
N VAL A 704 -9.35 41.20 -6.94
CA VAL A 704 -10.78 41.56 -7.01
C VAL A 704 -10.98 42.80 -7.88
N LYS A 705 -10.15 43.84 -7.73
CA LYS A 705 -10.22 45.06 -8.57
C LYS A 705 -10.01 44.78 -10.06
N THR A 706 -9.17 43.81 -10.38
CA THR A 706 -8.87 43.40 -11.77
C THR A 706 -9.82 42.35 -12.34
N THR A 707 -10.69 41.76 -11.51
CA THR A 707 -11.63 40.71 -11.95
C THR A 707 -12.89 41.36 -12.53
N GLU A 708 -13.30 40.92 -13.71
CA GLU A 708 -14.52 41.42 -14.37
C GLU A 708 -15.75 41.24 -13.47
N LYS A 709 -16.58 42.29 -13.36
CA LYS A 709 -17.81 42.27 -12.54
C LYS A 709 -18.82 41.22 -12.98
N SER A 710 -18.74 40.74 -14.23
CA SER A 710 -19.54 39.65 -14.78
C SER A 710 -19.16 38.27 -14.21
N ASN A 711 -17.95 38.12 -13.66
CA ASN A 711 -17.45 36.84 -13.14
C ASN A 711 -17.79 36.68 -11.64
N THR A 712 -19.09 36.55 -11.38
CA THR A 712 -19.67 36.48 -10.02
C THR A 712 -19.07 35.36 -9.18
N HIS A 713 -18.88 34.16 -9.75
CA HIS A 713 -18.31 33.01 -9.05
C HIS A 713 -16.88 33.26 -8.56
N LYS A 714 -16.04 33.91 -9.38
CA LYS A 714 -14.65 34.19 -9.01
C LYS A 714 -14.54 35.29 -7.94
N LEU A 715 -15.46 36.25 -7.97
CA LEU A 715 -15.58 37.29 -6.94
C LEU A 715 -16.05 36.71 -5.60
N GLU A 716 -17.02 35.79 -5.61
CA GLU A 716 -17.46 35.08 -4.41
C GLU A 716 -16.35 34.23 -3.80
N TYR A 717 -15.59 33.51 -4.62
CA TYR A 717 -14.40 32.77 -4.19
C TYR A 717 -13.40 33.67 -3.46
N TYR A 718 -13.03 34.81 -4.06
CA TYR A 718 -12.09 35.75 -3.43
C TYR A 718 -12.66 36.34 -2.14
N GLN A 719 -13.96 36.64 -2.11
CA GLN A 719 -14.63 37.15 -0.92
C GLN A 719 -14.55 36.16 0.26
N ARG A 720 -14.83 34.87 0.01
CA ARG A 720 -14.73 33.82 1.05
C ARG A 720 -13.32 33.71 1.62
N LYS A 721 -12.30 33.76 0.76
CA LYS A 721 -10.89 33.76 1.17
C LYS A 721 -10.50 34.98 1.98
N THR A 722 -10.92 36.15 1.53
CA THR A 722 -10.68 37.40 2.25
C THR A 722 -11.34 37.38 3.63
N ASP A 723 -12.57 36.87 3.76
CA ASP A 723 -13.25 36.80 5.06
C ASP A 723 -12.59 35.80 6.03
N TYR A 724 -12.09 34.66 5.52
CA TYR A 724 -11.27 33.72 6.31
C TYR A 724 -9.96 34.35 6.80
N LEU A 725 -9.23 35.03 5.91
CA LEU A 725 -7.98 35.70 6.27
C LEU A 725 -8.20 36.87 7.24
N LYS A 726 -9.29 37.62 7.09
CA LYS A 726 -9.70 38.66 8.05
C LYS A 726 -9.95 38.08 9.43
N ASN A 727 -10.64 36.94 9.50
CA ASN A 727 -10.84 36.24 10.77
C ASN A 727 -9.50 35.88 11.43
N ASN A 728 -8.57 35.32 10.66
CA ASN A 728 -7.24 34.97 11.15
C ASN A 728 -6.44 36.21 11.59
N GLU A 729 -6.43 37.29 10.80
CA GLU A 729 -5.75 38.55 11.16
C GLU A 729 -6.32 39.12 12.46
N ILE A 730 -7.65 39.15 12.62
CA ILE A 730 -8.29 39.58 13.87
C ILE A 730 -7.88 38.67 15.03
N PHE A 731 -7.88 37.36 14.84
CA PHE A 731 -7.42 36.41 15.85
C PHE A 731 -6.00 36.75 16.30
N PHE A 732 -5.05 36.94 15.38
CA PHE A 732 -3.68 37.27 15.75
C PHE A 732 -3.55 38.66 16.38
N ILE A 733 -4.36 39.65 15.98
CA ILE A 733 -4.44 40.95 16.66
C ILE A 733 -4.86 40.78 18.13
N ILE A 734 -5.81 39.89 18.41
CA ILE A 734 -6.26 39.62 19.79
C ILE A 734 -5.11 39.11 20.68
N TYR A 735 -4.09 38.46 20.14
CA TYR A 735 -2.97 37.95 20.95
C TYR A 735 -1.69 38.79 20.85
N THR A 736 -1.49 39.51 19.74
CA THR A 736 -0.22 40.23 19.49
C THR A 736 -0.30 41.73 19.69
N ALA A 737 -1.48 42.34 19.50
CA ALA A 737 -1.61 43.79 19.45
C ALA A 737 -1.65 44.43 20.85
N GLY A 738 -1.01 45.60 20.97
CA GLY A 738 -1.21 46.53 22.08
C GLY A 738 -2.50 47.35 21.94
N LYS A 739 -2.78 48.23 22.92
CA LYS A 739 -3.99 49.07 22.97
C LYS A 739 -4.21 49.90 21.71
N GLU A 740 -3.14 50.49 21.16
CA GLU A 740 -3.21 51.37 19.99
C GLU A 740 -3.64 50.61 18.72
N GLU A 741 -2.99 49.49 18.42
CA GLU A 741 -3.29 48.67 17.24
C GLU A 741 -4.68 48.03 17.34
N LEU A 742 -5.07 47.54 18.53
CA LEU A 742 -6.41 46.99 18.77
C LEU A 742 -7.51 48.03 18.51
N MET A 743 -7.23 49.31 18.79
CA MET A 743 -8.16 50.43 18.62
C MET A 743 -8.06 51.11 17.25
N SER A 744 -7.15 50.66 16.39
CA SER A 744 -6.81 51.31 15.13
C SER A 744 -7.98 51.32 14.13
N PRO A 745 -7.98 52.29 13.18
CA PRO A 745 -8.97 52.30 12.10
C PRO A 745 -8.97 51.03 11.25
N ARG A 746 -7.80 50.42 11.01
CA ARG A 746 -7.65 49.16 10.26
C ARG A 746 -8.39 48.03 10.97
N THR A 747 -8.07 47.79 12.24
CA THR A 747 -8.72 46.74 13.04
C THR A 747 -10.23 46.93 13.08
N ARG A 748 -10.70 48.17 13.29
CA ARG A 748 -12.13 48.49 13.24
C ARG A 748 -12.77 48.17 11.90
N SER A 749 -12.07 48.41 10.79
CA SER A 749 -12.54 48.08 9.44
C SER A 749 -12.68 46.56 9.25
N LEU A 750 -11.69 45.78 9.70
CA LEU A 750 -11.72 44.31 9.65
C LEU A 750 -12.92 43.76 10.44
N ILE A 751 -13.09 44.22 11.67
CA ILE A 751 -14.18 43.81 12.57
C ILE A 751 -15.55 44.15 11.97
N ASN A 752 -15.71 45.37 11.44
CA ASN A 752 -16.97 45.78 10.83
C ASN A 752 -17.27 44.97 9.56
N SER A 753 -16.25 44.73 8.72
CA SER A 753 -16.39 43.91 7.51
C SER A 753 -16.83 42.49 7.87
N LEU A 754 -16.15 41.85 8.81
CA LEU A 754 -16.43 40.48 9.21
C LEU A 754 -17.78 40.36 9.93
N GLY A 755 -18.08 41.29 10.85
CA GLY A 755 -19.36 41.35 11.55
C GLY A 755 -20.54 41.55 10.61
N ASN A 756 -20.39 42.37 9.56
CA ASN A 756 -21.41 42.51 8.52
C ASN A 756 -21.57 41.23 7.70
N ALA A 757 -20.47 40.55 7.37
CA ALA A 757 -20.53 39.29 6.62
C ALA A 757 -21.24 38.19 7.42
N ILE A 758 -21.01 38.10 8.74
CA ILE A 758 -21.69 37.18 9.66
C ILE A 758 -23.19 37.51 9.76
N ARG A 759 -23.55 38.76 10.05
CA ARG A 759 -24.95 39.19 10.22
C ARG A 759 -25.79 38.99 8.97
N ASN A 760 -25.18 39.17 7.80
CA ASN A 760 -25.83 38.96 6.51
C ASN A 760 -25.85 37.48 6.08
N ARG A 761 -25.44 36.55 6.97
CA ARG A 761 -25.36 35.10 6.72
C ARG A 761 -24.60 34.75 5.43
N ARG A 762 -23.62 35.58 5.06
CA ARG A 762 -22.80 35.35 3.84
C ARG A 762 -21.68 34.34 4.06
N ILE A 763 -21.53 33.83 5.28
CA ILE A 763 -20.45 32.95 5.70
C ILE A 763 -21.05 31.68 6.34
N VAL A 764 -20.68 30.53 5.78
CA VAL A 764 -21.14 29.21 6.21
C VAL A 764 -20.69 28.85 7.64
N GLN A 765 -19.57 29.39 8.10
CA GLN A 765 -19.07 29.25 9.49
C GLN A 765 -19.16 30.54 10.31
N GLY A 766 -20.27 31.27 10.19
CA GLY A 766 -20.48 32.51 10.95
C GLY A 766 -20.23 32.36 12.46
N PHE A 767 -20.43 31.18 13.03
CA PHE A 767 -20.19 30.89 14.45
C PHE A 767 -18.70 30.93 14.85
N ARG A 768 -17.78 30.37 14.06
CA ARG A 768 -16.32 30.41 14.35
C ARG A 768 -15.80 31.85 14.32
N PHE A 769 -16.32 32.62 13.38
CA PHE A 769 -15.92 34.02 13.26
C PHE A 769 -16.57 34.87 14.35
N SER A 770 -17.77 34.49 14.81
CA SER A 770 -18.41 35.12 15.96
C SER A 770 -17.64 34.87 17.26
N ASP A 771 -17.01 33.70 17.44
CA ASP A 771 -16.10 33.47 18.58
C ASP A 771 -14.92 34.46 18.58
N THR A 772 -14.25 34.60 17.42
CA THR A 772 -13.13 35.53 17.25
C THR A 772 -13.57 36.98 17.53
N LEU A 773 -14.73 37.40 17.03
CA LEU A 773 -15.29 38.73 17.31
C LEU A 773 -15.69 38.89 18.78
N SER A 774 -16.25 37.86 19.41
CA SER A 774 -16.60 37.85 20.83
C SER A 774 -15.36 38.10 21.70
N ARG A 775 -14.29 37.35 21.44
CA ARG A 775 -12.98 37.50 22.13
C ARG A 775 -12.37 38.88 21.92
N TYR A 776 -12.47 39.43 20.72
CA TYR A 776 -12.03 40.79 20.45
C TYR A 776 -12.76 41.82 21.31
N HIS A 777 -14.09 41.72 21.38
CA HIS A 777 -14.91 42.62 22.19
C HIS A 777 -14.67 42.43 23.69
N LEU A 778 -14.43 41.20 24.15
CA LEU A 778 -14.05 40.89 25.52
C LEU A 778 -12.69 41.53 25.89
N ARG A 779 -11.69 41.42 25.00
CA ARG A 779 -10.38 42.06 25.20
C ARG A 779 -10.50 43.59 25.26
N ARG A 780 -11.38 44.20 24.46
CA ARG A 780 -11.66 45.64 24.55
C ARG A 780 -12.40 46.03 25.83
N ALA A 781 -13.33 45.19 26.30
CA ALA A 781 -14.02 45.39 27.56
C ALA A 781 -13.00 45.46 28.71
N LEU A 782 -12.07 44.51 28.78
CA LEU A 782 -10.97 44.51 29.76
C LEU A 782 -10.16 45.81 29.73
N LEU A 783 -9.76 46.28 28.54
CA LEU A 783 -9.04 47.55 28.43
C LEU A 783 -9.86 48.75 28.93
N PHE A 784 -11.16 48.81 28.63
CA PHE A 784 -12.01 49.90 29.14
C PHE A 784 -12.24 49.82 30.65
N TYR A 785 -12.28 48.61 31.22
CA TYR A 785 -12.31 48.40 32.66
C TYR A 785 -11.04 48.95 33.33
N LEU A 786 -9.86 48.68 32.77
CA LEU A 786 -8.59 49.21 33.26
C LEU A 786 -8.52 50.74 33.20
N ASN A 787 -9.09 51.35 32.16
CA ASN A 787 -9.16 52.80 32.00
C ASN A 787 -10.36 53.46 32.73
N GLY A 788 -11.17 52.69 33.48
CA GLY A 788 -12.31 53.22 34.26
C GLY A 788 -13.54 53.66 33.44
N ASP A 789 -13.60 53.35 32.14
CA ASP A 789 -14.70 53.77 31.26
C ASP A 789 -15.86 52.77 31.30
N LYS A 790 -16.70 52.89 32.35
CA LYS A 790 -17.83 51.98 32.61
C LYS A 790 -18.85 51.90 31.47
N LEU A 791 -19.06 52.98 30.72
CA LEU A 791 -20.01 53.03 29.61
C LEU A 791 -19.50 52.23 28.40
N LYS A 792 -18.25 52.46 28.00
CA LYS A 792 -17.66 51.70 26.88
C LYS A 792 -17.44 50.24 27.24
N LEU A 793 -17.10 49.95 28.50
CA LEU A 793 -17.04 48.60 29.04
C LEU A 793 -18.35 47.84 28.83
N ARG A 794 -19.48 48.37 29.32
CA ARG A 794 -20.81 47.75 29.16
C ARG A 794 -21.17 47.53 27.68
N ALA A 795 -20.86 48.51 26.82
CA ALA A 795 -21.12 48.39 25.39
C ALA A 795 -20.32 47.25 24.74
N GLN A 796 -19.06 47.05 25.13
CA GLN A 796 -18.23 45.96 24.61
C GLN A 796 -18.67 44.59 25.15
N ILE A 797 -19.06 44.49 26.42
CA ILE A 797 -19.64 43.26 26.97
C ILE A 797 -20.92 42.87 26.23
N GLY A 798 -21.79 43.84 25.93
CA GLY A 798 -22.99 43.61 25.12
C GLY A 798 -22.66 43.03 23.74
N GLN A 799 -21.67 43.60 23.05
CA GLN A 799 -21.21 43.09 21.75
C GLN A 799 -20.59 41.69 21.86
N ALA A 800 -19.78 41.42 22.89
CA ALA A 800 -19.23 40.09 23.13
C ALA A 800 -20.35 39.06 23.35
N LYS A 801 -21.36 39.39 24.15
CA LYS A 801 -22.56 38.55 24.35
C LYS A 801 -23.30 38.28 23.06
N ASP A 802 -23.52 39.30 22.24
CA ASP A 802 -24.26 39.16 20.99
C ASP A 802 -23.54 38.20 20.05
N TYR A 803 -22.22 38.31 19.91
CA TYR A 803 -21.45 37.38 19.10
C TYR A 803 -21.30 35.99 19.76
N CYS A 804 -21.17 35.90 21.09
CA CYS A 804 -21.16 34.62 21.81
C CYS A 804 -22.48 33.86 21.59
N LYS A 805 -23.63 34.56 21.58
CA LYS A 805 -24.93 33.98 21.21
C LYS A 805 -24.97 33.52 19.76
N MET A 806 -24.40 34.30 18.83
CA MET A 806 -24.28 33.90 17.41
C MET A 806 -23.30 32.73 17.21
N ALA A 807 -22.36 32.53 18.12
CA ALA A 807 -21.44 31.38 18.13
C ALA A 807 -22.13 30.07 18.59
N LYS A 808 -23.28 30.17 19.25
CA LYS A 808 -24.05 29.03 19.75
C LYS A 808 -24.91 28.44 18.62
N LYS A 809 -24.44 27.36 17.99
CA LYS A 809 -25.29 26.48 17.18
C LYS A 809 -26.11 25.59 18.14
N PRO A 810 -27.28 25.06 17.75
CA PRO A 810 -28.04 24.10 18.56
C PRO A 810 -27.26 22.83 18.88
N ASP A 811 -26.22 22.56 18.10
CA ASP A 811 -25.66 21.23 17.96
C ASP A 811 -24.12 21.23 17.81
N LEU A 812 -23.40 21.47 18.91
CA LEU A 812 -21.94 21.62 18.88
C LEU A 812 -21.22 20.54 19.70
N SER A 813 -19.95 20.35 19.40
CA SER A 813 -19.07 19.45 20.15
C SER A 813 -18.91 19.91 21.62
N LEU A 814 -18.77 18.95 22.54
CA LEU A 814 -18.51 19.18 23.98
C LEU A 814 -17.41 20.23 24.27
N GLN A 815 -16.40 20.34 23.39
CA GLN A 815 -15.31 21.31 23.52
C GLN A 815 -15.75 22.76 23.25
N GLN A 816 -16.68 22.97 22.32
CA GLN A 816 -17.22 24.30 22.01
C GLN A 816 -18.23 24.76 23.05
N ASP A 817 -19.04 23.85 23.60
CA ASP A 817 -19.91 24.18 24.72
C ASP A 817 -19.12 24.55 25.96
N ALA A 818 -18.01 23.85 26.24
CA ALA A 818 -17.08 24.24 27.29
C ALA A 818 -16.46 25.62 27.03
N LEU A 819 -16.10 25.93 25.78
CA LEU A 819 -15.56 27.23 25.38
C LEU A 819 -16.58 28.36 25.54
N ILE A 820 -17.82 28.14 25.09
CA ILE A 820 -18.93 29.09 25.19
C ILE A 820 -19.34 29.26 26.67
N ALA A 821 -19.37 28.18 27.45
CA ALA A 821 -19.62 28.24 28.88
C ALA A 821 -18.53 29.04 29.60
N ARG A 822 -17.26 28.83 29.24
CA ARG A 822 -16.13 29.61 29.75
C ARG A 822 -16.24 31.08 29.37
N LEU A 823 -16.48 31.41 28.10
CA LEU A 823 -16.69 32.79 27.64
C LEU A 823 -17.87 33.45 28.36
N ASN A 824 -18.97 32.72 28.57
CA ASN A 824 -20.10 33.22 29.34
C ASN A 824 -19.75 33.42 30.82
N SER A 825 -18.91 32.56 31.39
CA SER A 825 -18.37 32.73 32.74
C SER A 825 -17.52 33.98 32.86
N GLU A 826 -16.55 34.17 31.95
CA GLU A 826 -15.68 35.37 31.88
C GLU A 826 -16.50 36.65 31.70
N ILE A 827 -17.51 36.61 30.82
CA ILE A 827 -18.46 37.72 30.64
C ILE A 827 -19.24 38.01 31.93
N THR A 828 -19.75 36.98 32.61
CA THR A 828 -20.53 37.10 33.84
C THR A 828 -19.69 37.64 34.98
N GLU A 829 -18.43 37.22 35.07
CA GLU A 829 -17.48 37.69 36.05
C GLU A 829 -17.18 39.18 35.86
N LEU A 830 -16.91 39.64 34.64
CA LEU A 830 -16.73 41.07 34.33
C LEU A 830 -17.99 41.90 34.61
N GLU A 831 -19.17 41.33 34.43
CA GLU A 831 -20.43 41.97 34.80
C GLU A 831 -20.62 42.09 36.32
N SER A 832 -20.17 41.09 37.08
CA SER A 832 -20.19 41.16 38.53
C SER A 832 -19.32 42.32 39.06
N LEU A 833 -18.17 42.58 38.41
CA LEU A 833 -17.28 43.71 38.74
C LEU A 833 -17.91 45.07 38.44
N ILE A 834 -18.79 45.16 37.44
CA ILE A 834 -19.50 46.40 37.10
C ILE A 834 -20.53 46.77 38.17
N ASN A 835 -21.11 45.77 38.81
CA ASN A 835 -22.22 45.91 39.75
C ASN A 835 -21.79 45.92 41.21
N ASP A 836 -20.51 45.68 41.53
CA ASP A 836 -19.98 45.75 42.89
C ASP A 836 -19.79 47.22 43.34
N PRO A 837 -20.47 47.68 44.42
CA PRO A 837 -20.36 49.03 44.94
C PRO A 837 -18.98 49.38 45.55
N ILE A 838 -18.10 48.38 45.79
CA ILE A 838 -16.77 48.53 46.42
C ILE A 838 -15.65 48.88 45.41
N MET A 839 -16.00 49.18 44.16
CA MET A 839 -15.07 49.62 43.10
C MET A 839 -14.35 50.97 43.39
N SER A 840 -14.56 51.59 44.55
CA SER A 840 -13.94 52.86 44.96
C SER A 840 -12.66 52.73 45.80
N GLN A 841 -12.24 51.51 46.19
CA GLN A 841 -11.01 51.29 46.94
C GLN A 841 -9.93 50.62 46.07
N GLU A 842 -8.85 51.36 45.78
CA GLU A 842 -7.73 50.98 44.91
C GLU A 842 -7.06 49.65 45.30
N SER A 843 -6.91 49.36 46.59
CA SER A 843 -6.23 48.15 47.08
C SER A 843 -7.00 46.85 46.85
N ASN A 844 -8.34 46.91 46.76
CA ASN A 844 -9.18 45.75 46.42
C ASN A 844 -9.29 45.54 44.90
N ARG A 845 -8.94 46.55 44.11
CA ARG A 845 -8.98 46.50 42.65
C ARG A 845 -7.82 45.66 42.12
N GLU A 846 -6.60 45.84 42.63
CA GLU A 846 -5.42 45.06 42.22
C GLU A 846 -5.53 43.58 42.60
N ALA A 847 -5.88 43.25 43.84
CA ALA A 847 -6.01 41.85 44.28
C ALA A 847 -7.15 41.07 43.57
N ARG A 848 -8.22 41.77 43.16
CA ARG A 848 -9.30 41.17 42.35
C ARG A 848 -8.96 41.09 40.87
N LEU A 849 -8.18 42.04 40.36
CA LEU A 849 -7.58 41.94 39.04
C LEU A 849 -6.66 40.73 38.98
N GLU A 850 -5.76 40.54 39.95
CA GLU A 850 -4.92 39.33 40.09
C GLU A 850 -5.74 38.04 40.11
N LYS A 851 -6.92 38.04 40.75
CA LYS A 851 -7.82 36.88 40.80
C LYS A 851 -8.60 36.61 39.50
N LEU A 852 -8.85 37.64 38.68
CA LEU A 852 -9.40 37.49 37.32
C LEU A 852 -8.32 37.16 36.29
N TYR A 853 -7.06 37.48 36.61
CA TYR A 853 -5.88 37.17 35.78
C TYR A 853 -5.38 35.75 35.99
N ALA A 854 -5.49 35.20 37.21
CA ALA A 854 -5.27 33.79 37.55
C ALA A 854 -6.46 32.92 37.14
#